data_AF-A0A8K0MNI0-F1
#
_entry.id   AF-A0A8K0MNI0-F1
#
_cell.length_a   1.000
_cell.length_b   1.000
_cell.length_c   1.000
_cell.angle_alpha   90.00
_cell.angle_beta   90.00
_cell.angle_gamma   90.00
#
_symmetry.space_group_name_H-M   'P 1'
#
loop_
_entity.id
_entity.type
_entity.pdbx_description
1 polymer ?
#
loop_
_entity_poly.entity_id
_entity_poly.type
_entity_poly.pdbx_seq_one_letter_code
_entity_poly.pdbx_strand_id
1 'polypeptide(L)'
;MPLEVDLKRDKEKLSCFEQDQLIGMKFGMGTLDDMNHLKKKHIRSVADLLQDPFGLALVRLENMVRGTICGAIRHKLKPTPQNLVTSTPLTTTYESFFGLHPLSQVLDRTNPLTQIVHGIKLSYLGPGGLTGRTASFRIRDIHPSHYGRICPIDTSEGINVGLIGSLAIHARIGRWGDEYYMVAAGNSLALNRGIQEELVVPARYRQEFLTIEWEEVHLRSIFPFQYFSIGASLIPFIEHNDANRALMSSNMQRQAVPLSRSEKCIVGTGLERQVALDSGVPAIADQEGKIIYTDTDKILLSGNGDTLSIPLVIYQRSNKKTCMHQKPQVSRGKCIKKGQILADGAATVGGELTLGKNVLVAYMPWEGYNSEDATHVTSHGPERITNEIPHLEARLLRNLDKKGIVMLGSWVETGEILVGKLTPQMAKESSYAPEDRLLRAILGIQVSTSKETCLKLPIGGRGRVIDVRWIQKRGDGRPVDMVFNPLGVPSRMNVGQIFECSLGLAGGLLDRHYRIAPFDERYEQEASRKLVFSELYEASKQTANPWVFEPEYPGKSKIFDGRTGDPFEQPVIIGNPYILKFIHQVDDKIHGRSSGHYALVTQQPLRGRAKQGGQRVGEMEVWALEGFGVAHILQEMLTYKSDHIRARQEVLGTTIIGGTIPKPEDAPESFRLLVRELRSLALELNHFLVSEKNFQINRKDA
;
A
#
# COMPACT_ATOMS: atom_id res chain seq x y z
N MET A 1 -11.12 54.99 3.71
CA MET A 1 -11.68 54.81 5.05
C MET A 1 -13.20 55.01 5.00
N PRO A 2 -13.96 53.95 4.68
CA PRO A 2 -15.22 53.73 5.42
C PRO A 2 -15.52 52.25 5.78
N LEU A 3 -14.59 51.30 5.54
CA LEU A 3 -14.82 49.86 5.79
C LEU A 3 -14.50 49.37 7.21
N GLU A 4 -13.82 50.16 8.05
CA GLU A 4 -13.47 49.76 9.42
C GLU A 4 -14.59 50.00 10.46
N VAL A 5 -15.60 50.81 10.13
CA VAL A 5 -16.65 51.20 11.08
C VAL A 5 -17.79 50.17 11.15
N ASP A 6 -18.12 49.50 10.04
CA ASP A 6 -19.16 48.46 10.02
C ASP A 6 -18.74 47.16 10.73
N LEU A 7 -17.46 46.78 10.63
CA LEU A 7 -16.89 45.61 11.33
C LEU A 7 -16.94 45.71 12.86
N LYS A 8 -16.98 46.92 13.44
CA LYS A 8 -17.09 47.12 14.90
C LYS A 8 -18.53 47.01 15.40
N ARG A 9 -19.50 47.55 14.65
CA ARG A 9 -20.92 47.49 15.01
C ARG A 9 -21.50 46.08 14.95
N ASP A 10 -21.07 45.27 13.98
CA ASP A 10 -21.51 43.88 13.88
C ASP A 10 -20.90 42.98 14.97
N LYS A 11 -19.67 43.27 15.42
CA LYS A 11 -19.03 42.58 16.56
C LYS A 11 -19.74 42.84 17.89
N GLU A 12 -20.20 44.07 18.12
CA GLU A 12 -20.97 44.40 19.33
C GLU A 12 -22.34 43.70 19.33
N LYS A 13 -23.04 43.63 18.20
CA LYS A 13 -24.31 42.88 18.07
C LYS A 13 -24.13 41.37 18.24
N LEU A 14 -23.06 40.78 17.70
CA LEU A 14 -22.74 39.37 17.93
C LEU A 14 -22.49 39.09 19.42
N SER A 15 -21.79 39.98 20.12
CA SER A 15 -21.48 39.77 21.55
C SER A 15 -22.73 39.72 22.45
N CYS A 16 -23.74 40.54 22.18
CA CYS A 16 -25.03 40.47 22.90
C CYS A 16 -25.78 39.17 22.58
N PHE A 17 -25.81 38.75 21.32
CA PHE A 17 -26.49 37.51 20.91
C PHE A 17 -25.81 36.26 21.49
N GLU A 18 -24.48 36.26 21.54
CA GLU A 18 -23.68 35.20 22.17
C GLU A 18 -23.93 35.16 23.68
N GLN A 19 -24.01 36.31 24.35
CA GLN A 19 -24.37 36.37 25.77
C GLN A 19 -25.79 35.83 26.03
N ASP A 20 -26.78 36.22 25.23
CA ASP A 20 -28.16 35.75 25.35
C ASP A 20 -28.27 34.23 25.13
N GLN A 21 -27.56 33.67 24.14
CA GLN A 21 -27.50 32.21 23.94
C GLN A 21 -26.81 31.51 25.11
N LEU A 22 -25.71 32.05 25.63
CA LEU A 22 -24.97 31.44 26.75
C LEU A 22 -25.81 31.43 28.03
N ILE A 23 -26.55 32.51 28.28
CA ILE A 23 -27.50 32.63 29.38
C ILE A 23 -28.64 31.63 29.19
N GLY A 24 -29.23 31.54 27.99
CA GLY A 24 -30.25 30.56 27.64
C GLY A 24 -29.80 29.12 27.87
N MET A 25 -28.58 28.76 27.44
CA MET A 25 -27.99 27.43 27.70
C MET A 25 -27.84 27.13 29.19
N LYS A 26 -27.44 28.12 30.01
CA LYS A 26 -27.34 27.96 31.47
C LYS A 26 -28.71 27.69 32.12
N PHE A 27 -29.78 28.19 31.52
CA PHE A 27 -31.17 27.94 31.93
C PHE A 27 -31.82 26.73 31.23
N GLY A 28 -31.05 25.91 30.49
CA GLY A 28 -31.55 24.74 29.78
C GLY A 28 -32.32 25.03 28.50
N MET A 29 -32.37 26.30 28.07
CA MET A 29 -32.95 26.73 26.80
C MET A 29 -31.85 26.75 25.73
N GLY A 30 -31.57 25.60 25.11
CA GLY A 30 -30.62 25.48 24.01
C GLY A 30 -30.04 24.08 23.85
N THR A 31 -29.47 23.78 22.68
CA THR A 31 -28.75 22.53 22.40
C THR A 31 -27.25 22.80 22.30
N LEU A 32 -26.43 21.99 22.97
CA LEU A 32 -24.97 22.07 22.85
C LEU A 32 -24.53 21.75 21.42
N ASP A 33 -23.61 22.54 20.89
CA ASP A 33 -23.03 22.32 19.57
C ASP A 33 -22.04 21.16 19.61
N ASP A 34 -22.24 20.20 18.70
CA ASP A 34 -21.28 19.11 18.50
C ASP A 34 -20.20 19.52 17.49
N MET A 35 -19.02 19.83 18.00
CA MET A 35 -17.84 20.20 17.23
C MET A 35 -17.41 19.11 16.22
N ASN A 36 -17.73 17.84 16.48
CA ASN A 36 -17.35 16.74 15.59
C ASN A 36 -18.33 16.51 14.44
N HIS A 37 -19.52 17.10 14.51
CA HIS A 37 -20.49 17.00 13.45
C HIS A 37 -19.95 17.64 12.15
N LEU A 38 -20.05 16.94 11.01
CA LEU A 38 -19.58 17.42 9.70
C LEU A 38 -20.26 18.71 9.21
N LYS A 39 -21.29 19.21 9.91
CA LYS A 39 -21.88 20.54 9.66
C LYS A 39 -20.97 21.67 10.16
N LYS A 40 -20.17 21.40 11.20
CA LYS A 40 -19.23 22.34 11.82
C LYS A 40 -17.79 22.11 11.37
N LYS A 41 -17.58 21.13 10.47
CA LYS A 41 -16.28 20.84 9.85
C LYS A 41 -16.36 21.13 8.36
N HIS A 42 -15.34 21.81 7.84
CA HIS A 42 -15.26 22.18 6.43
C HIS A 42 -14.08 21.49 5.76
N ILE A 43 -14.24 21.16 4.49
CA ILE A 43 -13.15 20.63 3.67
C ILE A 43 -12.51 21.80 2.93
N ARG A 44 -11.20 21.95 3.08
CA ARG A 44 -10.41 22.88 2.26
C ARG A 44 -9.90 22.14 1.03
N SER A 45 -10.26 22.66 -0.14
CA SER A 45 -9.73 22.22 -1.43
C SER A 45 -8.30 22.73 -1.62
N VAL A 46 -7.61 22.26 -2.67
CA VAL A 46 -6.28 22.75 -3.04
C VAL A 46 -6.30 24.25 -3.35
N ALA A 47 -7.40 24.76 -3.93
CA ALA A 47 -7.57 26.18 -4.21
C ALA A 47 -7.64 26.99 -2.90
N ASP A 48 -8.40 26.53 -1.92
CA ASP A 48 -8.56 27.22 -0.62
C ASP A 48 -7.24 27.24 0.16
N LEU A 49 -6.47 26.14 0.10
CA LEU A 49 -5.14 26.08 0.72
C LEU A 49 -4.11 27.00 0.04
N LEU A 50 -4.27 27.25 -1.26
CA LEU A 50 -3.43 28.19 -2.02
C LEU A 50 -3.83 29.64 -1.82
N GLN A 51 -5.08 29.91 -1.41
CA GLN A 51 -5.60 31.27 -1.28
C GLN A 51 -4.82 32.11 -0.27
N ASP A 52 -4.53 31.57 0.92
CA ASP A 52 -3.80 32.32 1.96
C ASP A 52 -2.34 32.63 1.55
N PRO A 53 -1.53 31.66 1.09
CA PRO A 53 -0.17 31.95 0.61
C PRO A 53 -0.17 32.87 -0.62
N PHE A 54 -1.11 32.70 -1.54
CA PHE A 54 -1.21 33.54 -2.73
C PHE A 54 -1.59 34.98 -2.38
N GLY A 55 -2.52 35.19 -1.44
CA GLY A 55 -2.84 36.50 -0.90
C GLY A 55 -1.62 37.18 -0.28
N LEU A 56 -0.83 36.46 0.52
CA LEU A 56 0.43 36.98 1.08
C LEU A 56 1.45 37.32 -0.02
N ALA A 57 1.52 36.53 -1.09
CA ALA A 57 2.39 36.78 -2.23
C ALA A 57 2.00 38.05 -2.99
N LEU A 58 0.70 38.32 -3.14
CA LEU A 58 0.19 39.55 -3.74
C LEU A 58 0.54 40.77 -2.88
N VAL A 59 0.40 40.69 -1.56
CA VAL A 59 0.82 41.79 -0.65
C VAL A 59 2.33 42.04 -0.75
N ARG A 60 3.14 40.98 -0.86
CA ARG A 60 4.60 41.13 -1.09
C ARG A 60 4.90 41.80 -2.43
N LEU A 61 4.17 41.42 -3.48
CA LEU A 61 4.29 42.03 -4.80
C LEU A 61 3.91 43.52 -4.76
N GLU A 62 2.80 43.86 -4.11
CA GLU A 62 2.34 45.24 -3.93
C GLU A 62 3.39 46.08 -3.19
N ASN A 63 3.97 45.56 -2.11
CA ASN A 63 5.03 46.24 -1.36
C ASN A 63 6.28 46.49 -2.23
N MET A 64 6.64 45.53 -3.08
CA MET A 64 7.76 45.65 -4.00
C MET A 64 7.50 46.70 -5.08
N VAL A 65 6.31 46.67 -5.69
CA VAL A 65 5.83 47.67 -6.65
C VAL A 65 5.83 49.07 -6.03
N ARG A 66 5.34 49.20 -4.79
CA ARG A 66 5.35 50.49 -4.08
C ARG A 66 6.78 50.98 -3.86
N GLY A 67 7.70 50.09 -3.50
CA GLY A 67 9.13 50.41 -3.38
C GLY A 67 9.76 50.87 -4.69
N THR A 68 9.50 50.20 -5.81
CA THR A 68 10.05 50.58 -7.12
C THR A 68 9.46 51.90 -7.62
N ILE A 69 8.18 52.17 -7.38
CA ILE A 69 7.54 53.47 -7.67
C ILE A 69 8.21 54.58 -6.86
N CYS A 70 8.38 54.39 -5.55
CA CYS A 70 9.05 55.38 -4.70
C CYS A 70 10.49 55.64 -5.16
N GLY A 71 11.22 54.61 -5.57
CA GLY A 71 12.57 54.75 -6.15
C GLY A 71 12.58 55.48 -7.49
N ALA A 72 11.66 55.14 -8.40
CA ALA A 72 11.54 55.78 -9.70
C ALA A 72 11.19 57.28 -9.59
N ILE A 73 10.31 57.64 -8.65
CA ILE A 73 9.97 59.04 -8.35
C ILE A 73 11.21 59.80 -7.85
N ARG A 74 12.01 59.21 -6.95
CA ARG A 74 13.26 59.83 -6.45
C ARG A 74 14.28 60.09 -7.56
N HIS A 75 14.38 59.21 -8.55
CA HIS A 75 15.35 59.31 -9.65
C HIS A 75 14.78 59.90 -10.95
N LYS A 76 13.54 60.44 -10.95
CA LYS A 76 12.84 60.99 -12.14
C LYS A 76 12.78 60.04 -13.35
N LEU A 77 12.72 58.74 -13.11
CA LEU A 77 12.59 57.73 -14.17
C LEU A 77 11.10 57.46 -14.44
N LYS A 78 10.72 57.29 -15.72
CA LYS A 78 9.36 56.84 -16.08
C LYS A 78 9.27 55.32 -15.91
N PRO A 79 8.49 54.79 -14.94
CA PRO A 79 8.36 53.35 -14.78
C PRO A 79 7.54 52.76 -15.94
N THR A 80 8.02 51.67 -16.53
CA THR A 80 7.27 50.84 -17.50
C THR A 80 6.64 49.65 -16.78
N PRO A 81 5.49 49.11 -17.22
CA PRO A 81 4.82 47.97 -16.57
C PRO A 81 5.72 46.73 -16.39
N GLN A 82 6.61 46.49 -17.36
CA GLN A 82 7.57 45.37 -17.33
C GLN A 82 8.63 45.52 -16.23
N ASN A 83 9.04 46.75 -15.89
CA ASN A 83 10.00 47.01 -14.82
C ASN A 83 9.33 47.14 -13.45
N LEU A 84 8.00 47.29 -13.43
CA LEU A 84 7.22 47.48 -12.22
C LEU A 84 6.84 46.15 -11.57
N VAL A 85 6.41 45.18 -12.37
CA VAL A 85 5.84 43.91 -11.90
C VAL A 85 6.84 42.78 -12.10
N THR A 86 7.34 42.23 -11.00
CA THR A 86 8.18 41.02 -11.00
C THR A 86 7.38 39.80 -10.57
N SER A 87 7.50 38.67 -11.28
CA SER A 87 6.81 37.41 -10.93
C SER A 87 7.48 36.62 -9.79
N THR A 88 8.58 37.11 -9.22
CA THR A 88 9.37 36.40 -8.21
C THR A 88 8.60 36.07 -6.92
N PRO A 89 7.75 36.95 -6.34
CA PRO A 89 7.01 36.59 -5.13
C PRO A 89 5.96 35.50 -5.39
N LEU A 90 5.37 35.48 -6.58
CA LEU A 90 4.38 34.49 -6.97
C LEU A 90 5.06 33.13 -7.23
N THR A 91 6.08 33.10 -8.09
CA THR A 91 6.81 31.87 -8.42
C THR A 91 7.41 31.20 -7.19
N THR A 92 8.07 31.95 -6.30
CA THR A 92 8.62 31.40 -5.05
C THR A 92 7.54 30.83 -4.12
N THR A 93 6.36 31.44 -4.08
CA THR A 93 5.22 30.94 -3.29
C THR A 93 4.66 29.65 -3.88
N TYR A 94 4.52 29.57 -5.21
CA TYR A 94 4.11 28.35 -5.90
C TYR A 94 5.11 27.21 -5.70
N GLU A 95 6.40 27.48 -5.87
CA GLU A 95 7.47 26.49 -5.66
C GLU A 95 7.52 26.01 -4.21
N SER A 96 7.38 26.93 -3.24
CA SER A 96 7.33 26.59 -1.82
C SER A 96 6.11 25.74 -1.48
N PHE A 97 4.92 26.11 -2.00
CA PHE A 97 3.69 25.36 -1.74
C PHE A 97 3.77 23.96 -2.34
N PHE A 98 4.05 23.82 -3.63
CA PHE A 98 4.05 22.49 -4.27
C PHE A 98 5.28 21.65 -3.88
N GLY A 99 6.39 22.28 -3.50
CA GLY A 99 7.63 21.60 -3.13
C GLY A 99 7.74 21.18 -1.66
N LEU A 100 7.21 21.99 -0.72
CA LEU A 100 7.44 21.79 0.73
C LEU A 100 6.16 21.55 1.53
N HIS A 101 4.97 21.85 1.00
CA HIS A 101 3.74 21.74 1.77
C HIS A 101 3.45 20.26 2.13
N PRO A 102 3.15 19.92 3.41
CA PRO A 102 2.96 18.52 3.84
C PRO A 102 1.82 17.77 3.13
N LEU A 103 0.83 18.50 2.63
CA LEU A 103 -0.28 17.94 1.84
C LEU A 103 0.04 17.80 0.34
N SER A 104 1.12 18.43 -0.15
CA SER A 104 1.63 18.22 -1.51
C SER A 104 2.46 16.93 -1.52
N GLN A 105 1.81 15.82 -1.84
CA GLN A 105 2.42 14.49 -1.80
C GLN A 105 2.70 13.98 -3.22
N VAL A 106 3.77 13.22 -3.37
CA VAL A 106 4.04 12.49 -4.61
C VAL A 106 2.88 11.54 -4.89
N LEU A 107 2.24 11.70 -6.04
CA LEU A 107 1.09 10.91 -6.45
C LEU A 107 1.41 9.40 -6.41
N ASP A 108 0.61 8.63 -5.68
CA ASP A 108 0.78 7.19 -5.55
C ASP A 108 0.25 6.45 -6.78
N ARG A 109 1.15 6.19 -7.74
CA ARG A 109 0.88 5.41 -8.96
C ARG A 109 1.38 3.97 -8.82
N THR A 110 1.00 3.29 -7.74
CA THR A 110 1.24 1.84 -7.62
C THR A 110 0.37 1.09 -8.62
N ASN A 111 -0.95 1.38 -8.63
CA ASN A 111 -1.92 0.83 -9.56
C ASN A 111 -3.04 1.85 -9.86
N PRO A 112 -4.00 1.59 -10.78
CA PRO A 112 -5.04 2.56 -11.14
C PRO A 112 -5.94 2.95 -9.95
N LEU A 113 -6.26 2.01 -9.07
CA LEU A 113 -7.07 2.26 -7.88
C LEU A 113 -6.37 3.20 -6.89
N THR A 114 -5.06 3.06 -6.67
CA THR A 114 -4.32 3.96 -5.75
C THR A 114 -4.39 5.40 -6.18
N GLN A 115 -4.32 5.66 -7.50
CA GLN A 115 -4.37 7.00 -8.03
C GLN A 115 -5.68 7.70 -7.68
N ILE A 116 -6.81 6.98 -7.84
CA ILE A 116 -8.13 7.52 -7.49
C ILE A 116 -8.24 7.72 -5.98
N VAL A 117 -7.90 6.70 -5.19
CA VAL A 117 -8.04 6.75 -3.73
C VAL A 117 -7.15 7.84 -3.11
N HIS A 118 -5.95 8.07 -3.65
CA HIS A 118 -5.07 9.15 -3.21
C HIS A 118 -5.68 10.52 -3.52
N GLY A 119 -6.36 10.68 -4.66
CA GLY A 119 -7.03 11.92 -5.06
C GLY A 119 -8.27 12.29 -4.24
N ILE A 120 -8.96 11.30 -3.65
CA ILE A 120 -10.16 11.51 -2.81
C ILE A 120 -9.88 11.46 -1.31
N LYS A 121 -8.60 11.47 -0.92
CA LYS A 121 -8.17 11.33 0.47
C LYS A 121 -8.40 12.64 1.25
N LEU A 122 -8.95 12.51 2.44
CA LEU A 122 -9.11 13.57 3.41
C LEU A 122 -8.06 13.46 4.51
N SER A 123 -7.56 14.60 4.97
CA SER A 123 -6.56 14.68 6.02
C SER A 123 -6.92 15.79 7.01
N TYR A 124 -6.96 15.45 8.30
CA TYR A 124 -6.98 16.43 9.40
C TYR A 124 -5.58 16.98 9.73
N LEU A 125 -4.53 16.39 9.14
CA LEU A 125 -3.14 16.79 9.34
C LEU A 125 -2.75 17.93 8.40
N GLY A 126 -1.83 18.78 8.84
CA GLY A 126 -1.24 19.85 8.02
C GLY A 126 -1.19 21.19 8.75
N PRO A 127 -0.66 22.24 8.10
CA PRO A 127 -0.69 23.61 8.65
C PRO A 127 -2.13 24.05 8.95
N GLY A 128 -2.38 24.55 10.17
CA GLY A 128 -3.72 24.90 10.63
C GLY A 128 -4.61 23.72 11.03
N GLY A 129 -4.12 22.48 10.90
CA GLY A 129 -4.80 21.25 11.31
C GLY A 129 -4.25 20.67 12.62
N LEU A 130 -4.47 19.37 12.79
CA LEU A 130 -4.00 18.61 13.95
C LEU A 130 -2.67 17.92 13.67
N THR A 131 -1.99 17.48 14.72
CA THR A 131 -0.87 16.55 14.59
C THR A 131 -1.29 15.18 15.11
N GLY A 132 -0.66 14.12 14.62
CA GLY A 132 -0.94 12.75 15.07
C GLY A 132 -0.74 12.55 16.58
N ARG A 133 0.02 13.41 17.27
CA ARG A 133 0.21 13.32 18.73
C ARG A 133 -0.79 14.16 19.52
N THR A 134 -1.25 15.28 18.96
CA THR A 134 -2.17 16.20 19.65
C THR A 134 -3.65 15.87 19.43
N ALA A 135 -3.96 15.03 18.43
CA ALA A 135 -5.35 14.69 18.13
C ALA A 135 -5.97 13.79 19.21
N SER A 136 -7.12 14.21 19.74
CA SER A 136 -7.89 13.49 20.74
C SER A 136 -8.64 12.28 20.16
N PHE A 137 -9.03 11.35 21.03
CA PHE A 137 -9.79 10.16 20.66
C PHE A 137 -11.11 10.52 19.94
N ARG A 138 -11.87 11.49 20.47
CA ARG A 138 -13.15 11.95 19.90
C ARG A 138 -13.07 12.42 18.45
N ILE A 139 -11.91 12.90 18.00
CA ILE A 139 -11.72 13.36 16.62
C ILE A 139 -11.43 12.18 15.69
N ARG A 140 -10.79 11.13 16.22
CA ARG A 140 -10.46 9.90 15.48
C ARG A 140 -11.65 8.96 15.35
N ASP A 141 -12.61 9.06 16.27
CA ASP A 141 -13.81 8.25 16.27
C ASP A 141 -14.68 8.48 15.03
N ILE A 142 -15.40 7.42 14.66
CA ILE A 142 -16.37 7.47 13.57
C ILE A 142 -17.62 8.16 14.08
N HIS A 143 -17.78 9.43 13.71
CA HIS A 143 -18.95 10.19 14.09
C HIS A 143 -20.17 9.79 13.22
N PRO A 144 -21.40 9.69 13.76
CA PRO A 144 -22.58 9.29 12.99
C PRO A 144 -22.88 10.14 11.74
N SER A 145 -22.40 11.39 11.69
CA SER A 145 -22.53 12.26 10.51
C SER A 145 -21.63 11.84 9.33
N HIS A 146 -20.62 10.97 9.54
CA HIS A 146 -19.77 10.43 8.47
C HIS A 146 -20.56 9.55 7.48
N TYR A 147 -21.72 9.05 7.88
CA TYR A 147 -22.59 8.18 7.09
C TYR A 147 -22.85 8.72 5.67
N GLY A 148 -22.40 7.99 4.65
CA GLY A 148 -22.53 8.36 3.24
C GLY A 148 -21.62 9.53 2.78
N ARG A 149 -20.68 9.96 3.63
CA ARG A 149 -19.80 11.12 3.39
C ARG A 149 -18.32 10.74 3.47
N ILE A 150 -17.92 10.15 4.60
CA ILE A 150 -16.56 9.67 4.86
C ILE A 150 -16.66 8.18 5.14
N CYS A 151 -15.79 7.40 4.51
CA CYS A 151 -15.80 5.96 4.71
C CYS A 151 -15.40 5.61 6.16
N PRO A 152 -16.18 4.77 6.86
CA PRO A 152 -15.84 4.32 8.21
C PRO A 152 -14.73 3.24 8.22
N ILE A 153 -14.51 2.57 7.09
CA ILE A 153 -13.54 1.46 6.97
C ILE A 153 -12.18 1.98 6.51
N ASP A 154 -12.12 2.88 5.54
CA ASP A 154 -10.88 3.26 4.87
C ASP A 154 -10.14 4.38 5.62
N THR A 155 -9.20 3.99 6.48
CA THR A 155 -8.32 4.88 7.24
C THR A 155 -6.87 4.36 7.27
N SER A 156 -5.91 5.19 7.67
CA SER A 156 -4.54 4.72 7.88
C SER A 156 -4.40 3.95 9.18
N GLU A 157 -3.60 2.89 9.20
CA GLU A 157 -3.21 2.20 10.44
C GLU A 157 -2.14 2.99 11.22
N GLY A 158 -2.05 2.74 12.53
CA GLY A 158 -1.04 3.34 13.42
C GLY A 158 -1.41 4.75 13.91
N ILE A 159 -0.41 5.62 14.10
CA ILE A 159 -0.60 6.92 14.78
C ILE A 159 -1.58 7.87 14.07
N ASN A 160 -1.83 7.68 12.78
CA ASN A 160 -2.71 8.54 11.99
C ASN A 160 -4.14 7.99 11.84
N VAL A 161 -4.48 6.90 12.54
CA VAL A 161 -5.83 6.30 12.52
C VAL A 161 -6.92 7.33 12.83
N GLY A 162 -7.97 7.36 12.00
CA GLY A 162 -9.09 8.31 12.12
C GLY A 162 -8.77 9.75 11.69
N LEU A 163 -7.49 10.11 11.48
CA LEU A 163 -7.08 11.44 11.01
C LEU A 163 -6.94 11.54 9.50
N ILE A 164 -6.77 10.39 8.85
CA ILE A 164 -6.71 10.28 7.41
C ILE A 164 -7.80 9.29 7.00
N GLY A 165 -8.65 9.67 6.07
CA GLY A 165 -9.71 8.81 5.56
C GLY A 165 -10.03 9.10 4.10
N SER A 166 -10.95 8.36 3.52
CA SER A 166 -11.39 8.54 2.13
C SER A 166 -12.85 8.97 2.08
N LEU A 167 -13.22 9.76 1.07
CA LEU A 167 -14.61 10.06 0.77
C LEU A 167 -15.38 8.79 0.36
N ALA A 168 -16.68 8.77 0.67
CA ALA A 168 -17.58 7.72 0.20
C ALA A 168 -17.92 7.91 -1.30
N ILE A 169 -18.33 6.84 -1.99
CA ILE A 169 -18.52 6.84 -3.47
C ILE A 169 -19.46 7.95 -3.97
N HIS A 170 -20.56 8.21 -3.26
CA HIS A 170 -21.55 9.23 -3.65
C HIS A 170 -21.44 10.53 -2.85
N ALA A 171 -20.37 10.69 -2.06
CA ALA A 171 -20.12 11.92 -1.35
C ALA A 171 -19.83 13.04 -2.35
N ARG A 172 -20.58 14.16 -2.25
CA ARG A 172 -20.32 15.36 -3.05
C ARG A 172 -19.95 16.51 -2.15
N ILE A 173 -19.01 17.31 -2.61
CA ILE A 173 -18.60 18.54 -1.95
C ILE A 173 -19.48 19.68 -2.51
N GLY A 174 -20.51 20.07 -1.76
CA GLY A 174 -21.40 21.18 -2.11
C GLY A 174 -20.84 22.53 -1.63
N ARG A 175 -21.20 23.62 -2.31
CA ARG A 175 -20.89 25.00 -1.87
C ARG A 175 -22.03 25.52 -1.00
N TRP A 176 -21.73 26.03 0.19
CA TRP A 176 -22.69 26.75 1.03
C TRP A 176 -22.13 28.14 1.34
N GLY A 177 -22.80 29.20 0.85
CA GLY A 177 -22.47 30.61 1.07
C GLY A 177 -21.01 30.97 0.80
N ASP A 178 -20.66 31.33 -0.44
CA ASP A 178 -19.41 31.88 -1.01
C ASP A 178 -18.01 31.43 -0.52
N GLU A 179 -17.84 30.71 0.58
CA GLU A 179 -16.54 30.42 1.22
C GLU A 179 -16.40 28.99 1.78
N TYR A 180 -17.47 28.18 1.87
CA TYR A 180 -17.39 26.88 2.57
C TYR A 180 -17.97 25.70 1.78
N TYR A 181 -17.26 24.57 1.90
CA TYR A 181 -17.62 23.31 1.28
C TYR A 181 -18.17 22.30 2.31
N MET A 182 -19.36 21.75 2.07
CA MET A 182 -19.99 20.70 2.90
C MET A 182 -20.09 19.38 2.14
N VAL A 183 -19.89 18.25 2.83
CA VAL A 183 -20.10 16.93 2.22
C VAL A 183 -21.58 16.55 2.31
N ALA A 184 -22.23 16.43 1.16
CA ALA A 184 -23.60 15.94 1.05
C ALA A 184 -23.61 14.42 0.80
N ALA A 185 -24.57 13.73 1.40
CA ALA A 185 -24.88 12.33 1.08
C ALA A 185 -25.87 12.29 -0.09
N GLY A 186 -25.70 11.32 -0.99
CA GLY A 186 -26.63 11.10 -2.10
C GLY A 186 -27.90 10.37 -1.64
N ASN A 187 -28.82 11.06 -0.97
CA ASN A 187 -30.13 10.49 -0.59
C ASN A 187 -31.19 10.91 -1.61
N SER A 188 -32.16 10.04 -1.88
CA SER A 188 -33.36 10.36 -2.66
C SER A 188 -34.55 10.64 -1.75
N LEU A 189 -35.47 11.51 -2.20
CA LEU A 189 -36.78 11.67 -1.57
C LEU A 189 -37.54 10.34 -1.67
N ALA A 190 -38.15 9.91 -0.57
CA ALA A 190 -39.01 8.73 -0.55
C ALA A 190 -40.37 9.06 -1.19
N LEU A 191 -40.39 9.25 -2.52
CA LEU A 191 -41.61 9.53 -3.28
C LEU A 191 -41.91 8.34 -4.19
N ASN A 192 -42.51 7.30 -3.63
CA ASN A 192 -43.19 6.25 -4.40
C ASN A 192 -44.57 5.99 -3.75
N ARG A 193 -45.64 6.56 -4.34
CA ARG A 193 -47.04 6.36 -3.91
C ARG A 193 -47.66 5.02 -4.39
N GLY A 194 -46.86 4.08 -4.87
CA GLY A 194 -47.37 2.92 -5.64
C GLY A 194 -46.83 1.54 -5.26
N ILE A 195 -46.04 1.41 -4.19
CA ILE A 195 -45.48 0.11 -3.78
C ILE A 195 -45.95 -0.15 -2.33
N GLN A 196 -46.67 -1.25 -2.11
CA GLN A 196 -46.91 -1.80 -0.77
C GLN A 196 -45.58 -2.38 -0.25
N GLU A 197 -44.70 -1.53 0.27
CA GLU A 197 -43.58 -1.96 1.11
C GLU A 197 -44.09 -2.23 2.55
N GLU A 198 -43.28 -2.92 3.37
CA GLU A 198 -43.61 -3.29 4.75
C GLU A 198 -44.17 -2.10 5.57
N LEU A 199 -45.19 -2.35 6.42
CA LEU A 199 -45.81 -1.32 7.26
C LEU A 199 -44.76 -0.62 8.14
N VAL A 200 -43.83 -1.39 8.72
CA VAL A 200 -42.80 -0.90 9.64
C VAL A 200 -41.42 -1.15 9.04
N VAL A 201 -40.59 -0.12 8.96
CA VAL A 201 -39.22 -0.20 8.44
C VAL A 201 -38.19 0.34 9.44
N PRO A 202 -36.97 -0.24 9.48
CA PRO A 202 -35.88 0.32 10.26
C PRO A 202 -35.38 1.60 9.59
N ALA A 203 -35.55 2.73 10.28
CA ALA A 203 -35.08 4.03 9.89
C ALA A 203 -34.09 4.59 10.91
N ARG A 204 -33.31 5.58 10.47
CA ARG A 204 -32.37 6.28 11.35
C ARG A 204 -32.87 7.69 11.60
N TYR A 205 -33.07 8.04 12.86
CA TYR A 205 -33.34 9.40 13.31
C TYR A 205 -32.17 9.91 14.14
N ARG A 206 -31.45 10.92 13.62
CA ARG A 206 -30.22 11.46 14.22
C ARG A 206 -29.15 10.37 14.46
N GLN A 207 -28.98 9.93 15.71
CA GLN A 207 -28.01 8.91 16.12
C GLN A 207 -28.65 7.55 16.41
N GLU A 208 -29.98 7.47 16.48
CA GLU A 208 -30.71 6.25 16.88
C GLU A 208 -31.32 5.54 15.69
N PHE A 209 -31.37 4.21 15.78
CA PHE A 209 -32.09 3.34 14.85
C PHE A 209 -33.46 3.04 15.46
N LEU A 210 -34.51 3.43 14.74
CA LEU A 210 -35.90 3.32 15.16
C LEU A 210 -36.65 2.50 14.10
N THR A 211 -37.59 1.68 14.53
CA THR A 211 -38.57 1.06 13.65
C THR A 211 -39.77 2.00 13.54
N ILE A 212 -39.98 2.59 12.36
CA ILE A 212 -41.05 3.56 12.12
C ILE A 212 -41.96 3.09 10.99
N GLU A 213 -43.17 3.64 10.94
CA GLU A 213 -44.09 3.40 9.84
C GLU A 213 -43.54 4.00 8.52
N TRP A 214 -43.83 3.34 7.40
CA TRP A 214 -43.35 3.78 6.08
C TRP A 214 -43.72 5.24 5.75
N GLU A 215 -44.88 5.70 6.21
CA GLU A 215 -45.37 7.07 5.97
C GLU A 215 -44.51 8.15 6.64
N GLU A 216 -43.79 7.82 7.71
CA GLU A 216 -42.92 8.74 8.45
C GLU A 216 -41.52 8.86 7.83
N VAL A 217 -41.21 8.06 6.79
CA VAL A 217 -39.90 8.03 6.14
C VAL A 217 -39.77 9.18 5.14
N HIS A 218 -38.88 10.11 5.43
CA HIS A 218 -38.65 11.29 4.58
C HIS A 218 -37.65 11.04 3.45
N LEU A 219 -36.60 10.27 3.72
CA LEU A 219 -35.45 10.06 2.83
C LEU A 219 -35.08 8.59 2.77
N ARG A 220 -34.68 8.13 1.59
CA ARG A 220 -34.20 6.76 1.34
C ARG A 220 -32.75 6.78 0.85
N SER A 221 -31.99 5.79 1.31
CA SER A 221 -30.65 5.49 0.81
C SER A 221 -30.73 4.93 -0.62
N ILE A 222 -29.89 5.43 -1.54
CA ILE A 222 -29.96 5.03 -2.96
C ILE A 222 -29.33 3.65 -3.17
N PHE A 223 -28.12 3.42 -2.62
CA PHE A 223 -27.40 2.16 -2.76
C PHE A 223 -26.78 1.69 -1.45
N PRO A 224 -26.65 0.36 -1.21
CA PRO A 224 -26.00 -0.18 -0.01
C PRO A 224 -24.52 0.21 0.12
N PHE A 225 -23.78 0.32 -0.99
CA PHE A 225 -22.35 0.65 -0.98
C PHE A 225 -22.05 2.16 -0.84
N GLN A 226 -23.06 3.03 -0.80
CA GLN A 226 -22.87 4.48 -0.72
C GLN A 226 -22.14 4.93 0.57
N TYR A 227 -22.05 4.06 1.57
CA TYR A 227 -21.39 4.33 2.85
C TYR A 227 -19.87 4.19 2.78
N PHE A 228 -19.36 3.48 1.77
CA PHE A 228 -17.98 3.06 1.69
C PHE A 228 -17.20 3.85 0.65
N SER A 229 -15.87 3.86 0.80
CA SER A 229 -14.97 4.35 -0.23
C SER A 229 -14.89 3.33 -1.37
N ILE A 230 -14.27 3.73 -2.47
CA ILE A 230 -14.05 2.86 -3.63
C ILE A 230 -13.28 1.59 -3.23
N GLY A 231 -12.23 1.72 -2.40
CA GLY A 231 -11.42 0.56 -1.98
C GLY A 231 -12.18 -0.48 -1.17
N ALA A 232 -13.01 -0.03 -0.22
CA ALA A 232 -13.87 -0.94 0.55
C ALA A 232 -14.99 -1.55 -0.31
N SER A 233 -15.54 -0.80 -1.25
CA SER A 233 -16.66 -1.28 -2.10
C SER A 233 -16.24 -2.28 -3.19
N LEU A 234 -14.94 -2.46 -3.40
CA LEU A 234 -14.39 -3.51 -4.28
C LEU A 234 -14.24 -4.87 -3.57
N ILE A 235 -14.53 -4.95 -2.27
CA ILE A 235 -14.43 -6.20 -1.50
C ILE A 235 -15.75 -6.99 -1.70
N PRO A 236 -15.71 -8.19 -2.30
CA PRO A 236 -16.89 -9.05 -2.39
C PRO A 236 -17.25 -9.60 -1.00
N PHE A 237 -18.54 -9.87 -0.78
CA PHE A 237 -19.06 -10.42 0.48
C PHE A 237 -18.62 -9.62 1.72
N ILE A 238 -18.55 -8.28 1.62
CA ILE A 238 -18.03 -7.43 2.69
C ILE A 238 -18.82 -7.59 4.00
N GLU A 239 -20.12 -7.90 3.91
CA GLU A 239 -21.00 -8.18 5.05
C GLU A 239 -20.56 -9.40 5.89
N HIS A 240 -19.82 -10.34 5.29
CA HIS A 240 -19.28 -11.54 5.94
C HIS A 240 -17.86 -11.36 6.50
N ASN A 241 -17.38 -10.12 6.56
CA ASN A 241 -16.02 -9.78 6.99
C ASN A 241 -16.04 -8.81 8.17
N ASP A 242 -15.19 -9.06 9.17
CA ASP A 242 -14.91 -8.08 10.23
C ASP A 242 -14.39 -6.76 9.64
N ALA A 243 -14.84 -5.64 10.22
CA ALA A 243 -14.51 -4.30 9.73
C ALA A 243 -13.00 -4.02 9.73
N ASN A 244 -12.25 -4.54 10.71
CA ASN A 244 -10.80 -4.34 10.76
C ASN A 244 -10.08 -5.10 9.64
N ARG A 245 -10.62 -6.26 9.23
CA ARG A 245 -10.09 -7.03 8.10
C ARG A 245 -10.48 -6.40 6.77
N ALA A 246 -11.69 -5.85 6.65
CA ALA A 246 -12.08 -5.06 5.48
C ALA A 246 -11.19 -3.80 5.31
N LEU A 247 -10.81 -3.13 6.41
CA LEU A 247 -9.85 -2.03 6.41
C LEU A 247 -8.50 -2.48 5.82
N MET A 248 -7.96 -3.60 6.31
CA MET A 248 -6.71 -4.16 5.79
C MET A 248 -6.83 -4.49 4.30
N SER A 249 -7.93 -5.12 3.87
CA SER A 249 -8.18 -5.45 2.47
C SER A 249 -8.20 -4.20 1.57
N SER A 250 -8.90 -3.14 1.97
CA SER A 250 -8.90 -1.84 1.27
C SER A 250 -7.48 -1.25 1.17
N ASN A 251 -6.72 -1.30 2.27
CA ASN A 251 -5.33 -0.84 2.32
C ASN A 251 -4.39 -1.68 1.45
N MET A 252 -4.62 -3.00 1.38
CA MET A 252 -3.81 -3.97 0.64
C MET A 252 -4.03 -3.87 -0.86
N GLN A 253 -5.25 -3.60 -1.32
CA GLN A 253 -5.54 -3.34 -2.74
C GLN A 253 -4.70 -2.17 -3.28
N ARG A 254 -4.42 -1.16 -2.45
CA ARG A 254 -3.53 -0.05 -2.80
C ARG A 254 -2.06 -0.44 -2.94
N GLN A 255 -1.66 -1.57 -2.38
CA GLN A 255 -0.26 -2.03 -2.45
C GLN A 255 -0.05 -3.02 -3.59
N ALA A 256 -1.12 -3.38 -4.32
CA ALA A 256 -1.08 -4.38 -5.39
C ALA A 256 -0.29 -3.87 -6.60
N VAL A 257 0.69 -4.66 -7.05
CA VAL A 257 1.55 -4.34 -8.19
C VAL A 257 0.90 -4.85 -9.49
N PRO A 258 0.87 -4.04 -10.57
CA PRO A 258 0.42 -4.50 -11.87
C PRO A 258 1.19 -5.71 -12.36
N LEU A 259 0.47 -6.77 -12.73
CA LEU A 259 1.07 -8.00 -13.24
C LEU A 259 1.30 -7.88 -14.75
N SER A 260 2.31 -8.61 -15.26
CA SER A 260 2.55 -8.69 -16.72
C SER A 260 1.38 -9.34 -17.46
N ARG A 261 0.80 -10.37 -16.83
CA ARG A 261 -0.44 -11.04 -17.22
C ARG A 261 -1.42 -10.85 -16.08
N SER A 262 -2.31 -9.88 -16.21
CA SER A 262 -3.43 -9.71 -15.28
C SER A 262 -4.62 -10.55 -15.73
N GLU A 263 -5.45 -10.95 -14.78
CA GLU A 263 -6.71 -11.66 -15.03
C GLU A 263 -7.87 -10.92 -14.37
N LYS A 264 -9.05 -10.99 -15.00
CA LYS A 264 -10.28 -10.46 -14.42
C LYS A 264 -10.67 -11.28 -13.20
N CYS A 265 -11.16 -10.63 -12.14
CA CYS A 265 -11.73 -11.36 -11.02
C CYS A 265 -12.95 -12.16 -11.49
N ILE A 266 -13.03 -13.44 -11.07
CA ILE A 266 -14.24 -14.26 -11.31
C ILE A 266 -15.38 -13.75 -10.45
N VAL A 267 -15.09 -13.42 -9.19
CA VAL A 267 -16.03 -12.83 -8.24
C VAL A 267 -15.62 -11.39 -8.00
N GLY A 268 -16.49 -10.45 -8.37
CA GLY A 268 -16.27 -9.01 -8.19
C GLY A 268 -17.54 -8.29 -7.71
N THR A 269 -17.48 -6.98 -7.54
CA THR A 269 -18.63 -6.16 -7.09
C THR A 269 -19.31 -5.40 -8.22
N GLY A 270 -18.69 -5.33 -9.40
CA GLY A 270 -19.19 -4.62 -10.58
C GLY A 270 -18.64 -3.19 -10.72
N LEU A 271 -17.95 -2.68 -9.71
CA LEU A 271 -17.32 -1.36 -9.72
C LEU A 271 -15.97 -1.35 -10.46
N GLU A 272 -15.39 -2.50 -10.77
CA GLU A 272 -14.04 -2.63 -11.37
C GLU A 272 -13.91 -1.89 -12.70
N ARG A 273 -14.97 -1.90 -13.52
CA ARG A 273 -15.01 -1.19 -14.79
C ARG A 273 -15.04 0.32 -14.59
N GLN A 274 -15.85 0.80 -13.66
CA GLN A 274 -15.96 2.22 -13.37
C GLN A 274 -14.64 2.77 -12.83
N VAL A 275 -14.00 2.04 -11.92
CA VAL A 275 -12.70 2.41 -11.34
C VAL A 275 -11.61 2.44 -12.42
N ALA A 276 -11.59 1.49 -13.35
CA ALA A 276 -10.65 1.51 -14.45
C ALA A 276 -10.86 2.75 -15.35
N LEU A 277 -12.10 3.07 -15.72
CA LEU A 277 -12.41 4.24 -16.55
C LEU A 277 -12.08 5.57 -15.85
N ASP A 278 -12.48 5.73 -14.59
CA ASP A 278 -12.25 6.96 -13.81
C ASP A 278 -10.76 7.21 -13.52
N SER A 279 -9.94 6.17 -13.57
CA SER A 279 -8.49 6.31 -13.35
C SER A 279 -7.76 6.99 -14.52
N GLY A 280 -8.39 7.02 -15.71
CA GLY A 280 -7.77 7.51 -16.95
C GLY A 280 -6.60 6.65 -17.46
N VAL A 281 -6.44 5.43 -16.94
CA VAL A 281 -5.41 4.48 -17.35
C VAL A 281 -5.72 3.78 -18.69
N PRO A 282 -6.95 3.29 -18.97
CA PRO A 282 -7.29 2.77 -20.29
C PRO A 282 -7.47 3.93 -21.29
N ALA A 283 -7.10 3.70 -22.55
CA ALA A 283 -7.34 4.66 -23.63
C ALA A 283 -8.79 4.50 -24.14
N ILE A 284 -9.53 5.61 -24.17
CA ILE A 284 -10.95 5.66 -24.57
C ILE A 284 -11.08 6.42 -25.89
N ALA A 285 -12.06 6.05 -26.71
CA ALA A 285 -12.38 6.79 -27.92
C ALA A 285 -13.21 8.05 -27.61
N ASP A 286 -12.63 9.23 -27.84
CA ASP A 286 -13.33 10.52 -27.66
C ASP A 286 -14.38 10.79 -28.75
N GLN A 287 -14.19 10.20 -29.92
CA GLN A 287 -15.05 10.33 -31.10
C GLN A 287 -15.37 8.95 -31.67
N GLU A 288 -16.49 8.87 -32.38
CA GLU A 288 -16.83 7.67 -33.15
C GLU A 288 -16.00 7.63 -34.44
N GLY A 289 -15.62 6.43 -34.85
CA GLY A 289 -14.77 6.28 -36.02
C GLY A 289 -14.36 4.86 -36.33
N LYS A 290 -13.73 4.66 -37.48
CA LYS A 290 -13.20 3.37 -37.93
C LYS A 290 -11.70 3.32 -37.70
N ILE A 291 -11.23 2.21 -37.13
CA ILE A 291 -9.80 2.00 -36.91
C ILE A 291 -9.11 1.73 -38.23
N ILE A 292 -8.22 2.62 -38.64
CA ILE A 292 -7.43 2.47 -39.87
C ILE A 292 -6.23 1.57 -39.62
N TYR A 293 -5.56 1.79 -38.48
CA TYR A 293 -4.28 1.19 -38.15
C TYR A 293 -4.09 1.12 -36.64
N THR A 294 -3.48 0.04 -36.18
CA THR A 294 -3.20 -0.24 -34.77
C THR A 294 -1.74 -0.66 -34.65
N ASP A 295 -0.99 0.14 -33.92
CA ASP A 295 0.39 -0.15 -33.56
C ASP A 295 0.50 -0.34 -32.04
N THR A 296 1.70 -0.70 -31.60
CA THR A 296 2.09 -0.72 -30.20
C THR A 296 2.23 0.68 -29.59
N ASP A 297 2.56 1.70 -30.40
CA ASP A 297 2.80 3.08 -29.96
C ASP A 297 1.63 4.03 -30.20
N LYS A 298 0.77 3.74 -31.18
CA LYS A 298 -0.37 4.59 -31.51
C LYS A 298 -1.52 3.84 -32.17
N ILE A 299 -2.71 4.41 -32.04
CA ILE A 299 -3.93 3.96 -32.73
C ILE A 299 -4.40 5.08 -33.64
N LEU A 300 -4.65 4.76 -34.92
CA LEU A 300 -5.21 5.70 -35.90
C LEU A 300 -6.71 5.45 -36.06
N LEU A 301 -7.50 6.43 -35.66
CA LEU A 301 -8.96 6.44 -35.77
C LEU A 301 -9.39 7.41 -36.88
N SER A 302 -10.21 6.95 -37.82
CA SER A 302 -10.88 7.81 -38.81
C SER A 302 -12.27 8.19 -38.32
N GLY A 303 -12.54 9.47 -38.07
CA GLY A 303 -13.85 9.98 -37.66
C GLY A 303 -14.15 11.29 -38.36
N ASN A 304 -15.37 11.47 -38.88
CA ASN A 304 -15.84 12.71 -39.53
C ASN A 304 -14.94 13.25 -40.67
N GLY A 305 -14.19 12.40 -41.36
CA GLY A 305 -13.28 12.79 -42.45
C GLY A 305 -11.83 13.07 -42.00
N ASP A 306 -11.59 13.18 -40.70
CA ASP A 306 -10.25 13.38 -40.13
C ASP A 306 -9.65 12.09 -39.58
N THR A 307 -8.32 12.02 -39.55
CA THR A 307 -7.58 10.92 -38.92
C THR A 307 -6.96 11.40 -37.61
N LEU A 308 -7.47 10.87 -36.49
CA LEU A 308 -6.96 11.14 -35.16
C LEU A 308 -5.90 10.10 -34.79
N SER A 309 -4.70 10.56 -34.40
CA SER A 309 -3.64 9.70 -33.87
C SER A 309 -3.65 9.75 -32.35
N ILE A 310 -3.95 8.62 -31.71
CA ILE A 310 -3.97 8.47 -30.25
C ILE A 310 -2.66 7.79 -29.82
N PRO A 311 -1.73 8.50 -29.15
CA PRO A 311 -0.50 7.91 -28.66
C PRO A 311 -0.78 7.01 -27.44
N LEU A 312 -0.13 5.85 -27.40
CA LEU A 312 -0.19 4.89 -26.30
C LEU A 312 1.05 5.03 -25.41
N VAL A 313 0.87 4.81 -24.11
CA VAL A 313 1.97 4.80 -23.15
C VAL A 313 2.73 3.46 -23.23
N ILE A 314 4.01 3.51 -23.59
CA ILE A 314 4.87 2.32 -23.68
C ILE A 314 5.93 2.33 -22.56
N TYR A 315 5.98 1.27 -21.76
CA TYR A 315 7.01 0.97 -20.74
C TYR A 315 7.50 2.18 -19.92
N GLN A 316 6.58 3.05 -19.51
CA GLN A 316 6.92 4.21 -18.70
C GLN A 316 7.03 3.83 -17.22
N ARG A 317 8.02 4.38 -16.52
CA ARG A 317 8.22 4.15 -15.09
C ARG A 317 7.28 5.02 -14.25
N SER A 318 6.61 4.43 -13.27
CA SER A 318 5.81 5.15 -12.28
C SER A 318 6.65 5.71 -11.12
N ASN A 319 6.05 6.59 -10.31
CA ASN A 319 6.67 7.14 -9.09
C ASN A 319 7.09 6.04 -8.09
N LYS A 320 6.37 4.90 -8.09
CA LYS A 320 6.64 3.73 -7.23
C LYS A 320 7.48 2.66 -7.93
N LYS A 321 8.09 3.00 -9.07
CA LYS A 321 8.92 2.10 -9.90
C LYS A 321 8.14 0.91 -10.49
N THR A 322 6.82 1.01 -10.60
CA THR A 322 5.99 0.06 -11.38
C THR A 322 5.99 0.44 -12.86
N CYS A 323 5.56 -0.48 -13.73
CA CYS A 323 5.51 -0.27 -15.16
C CYS A 323 4.11 0.21 -15.60
N MET A 324 4.05 1.33 -16.33
CA MET A 324 2.87 1.82 -17.01
C MET A 324 2.99 1.47 -18.49
N HIS A 325 2.07 0.65 -18.99
CA HIS A 325 2.06 0.22 -20.38
C HIS A 325 0.63 0.01 -20.84
N GLN A 326 0.29 0.57 -21.99
CA GLN A 326 -0.99 0.38 -22.66
C GLN A 326 -0.87 -0.62 -23.80
N LYS A 327 -1.83 -1.54 -23.89
CA LYS A 327 -1.94 -2.58 -24.91
C LYS A 327 -3.22 -2.37 -25.72
N PRO A 328 -3.14 -2.18 -27.05
CA PRO A 328 -4.32 -2.03 -27.89
C PRO A 328 -5.17 -3.31 -27.85
N GLN A 329 -6.49 -3.16 -27.68
CA GLN A 329 -7.46 -4.27 -27.66
C GLN A 329 -8.27 -4.39 -28.94
N VAL A 330 -8.15 -3.41 -29.83
CA VAL A 330 -9.00 -3.27 -30.99
C VAL A 330 -8.31 -3.76 -32.26
N SER A 331 -9.07 -4.44 -33.12
CA SER A 331 -8.60 -4.92 -34.41
C SER A 331 -8.82 -3.88 -35.50
N ARG A 332 -7.94 -3.86 -36.51
CA ARG A 332 -8.05 -3.02 -37.70
C ARG A 332 -9.42 -3.19 -38.39
N GLY A 333 -10.01 -2.08 -38.83
CA GLY A 333 -11.26 -2.06 -39.59
C GLY A 333 -12.54 -2.09 -38.75
N LYS A 334 -12.44 -2.24 -37.42
CA LYS A 334 -13.60 -2.18 -36.53
C LYS A 334 -14.10 -0.74 -36.36
N CYS A 335 -15.43 -0.56 -36.38
CA CYS A 335 -16.07 0.71 -36.05
C CYS A 335 -16.23 0.82 -34.53
N ILE A 336 -15.79 1.94 -33.98
CA ILE A 336 -15.75 2.24 -32.56
C ILE A 336 -16.70 3.37 -32.25
N LYS A 337 -17.49 3.22 -31.18
CA LYS A 337 -18.36 4.28 -30.67
C LYS A 337 -17.61 5.15 -29.67
N LYS A 338 -18.02 6.41 -29.55
CA LYS A 338 -17.55 7.29 -28.48
C LYS A 338 -17.72 6.61 -27.10
N GLY A 339 -16.67 6.67 -26.29
CA GLY A 339 -16.62 6.06 -24.95
C GLY A 339 -16.18 4.60 -24.91
N GLN A 340 -15.92 3.96 -26.05
CA GLN A 340 -15.43 2.58 -26.08
C GLN A 340 -13.91 2.52 -25.81
N ILE A 341 -13.46 1.47 -25.13
CA ILE A 341 -12.05 1.25 -24.81
C ILE A 341 -11.28 0.83 -26.06
N LEU A 342 -10.17 1.52 -26.33
CA LEU A 342 -9.25 1.29 -27.42
C LEU A 342 -8.03 0.47 -26.98
N ALA A 343 -7.49 0.78 -25.81
CA ALA A 343 -6.34 0.09 -25.22
C ALA A 343 -6.51 -0.07 -23.71
N ASP A 344 -6.14 -1.24 -23.21
CA ASP A 344 -6.01 -1.49 -21.78
C ASP A 344 -4.71 -0.91 -21.26
N GLY A 345 -4.66 -0.42 -20.02
CA GLY A 345 -3.43 0.03 -19.38
C GLY A 345 -2.86 -0.99 -18.39
N ALA A 346 -1.98 -0.50 -17.51
CA ALA A 346 -1.39 -1.33 -16.46
C ALA A 346 -2.48 -1.74 -15.45
N ALA A 347 -2.59 -3.05 -15.19
CA ALA A 347 -3.62 -3.63 -14.32
C ALA A 347 -5.06 -3.39 -14.80
N THR A 348 -5.31 -3.35 -16.12
CA THR A 348 -6.66 -3.46 -16.68
C THR A 348 -6.75 -4.54 -17.75
N VAL A 349 -7.91 -5.21 -17.84
CA VAL A 349 -8.22 -6.18 -18.90
C VAL A 349 -9.65 -5.94 -19.37
N GLY A 350 -9.86 -5.68 -20.66
CA GLY A 350 -11.17 -5.36 -21.22
C GLY A 350 -11.84 -4.15 -20.56
N GLY A 351 -11.04 -3.17 -20.12
CA GLY A 351 -11.50 -1.98 -19.40
C GLY A 351 -11.98 -2.22 -17.96
N GLU A 352 -11.68 -3.37 -17.36
CA GLU A 352 -11.93 -3.64 -15.94
C GLU A 352 -10.63 -3.61 -15.15
N LEU A 353 -10.70 -3.20 -13.89
CA LEU A 353 -9.57 -3.24 -12.96
C LEU A 353 -9.15 -4.68 -12.67
N THR A 354 -7.85 -4.97 -12.77
CA THR A 354 -7.26 -6.29 -12.57
C THR A 354 -5.95 -6.23 -11.80
N LEU A 355 -6.04 -6.29 -10.47
CA LEU A 355 -4.92 -6.14 -9.54
C LEU A 355 -4.17 -7.45 -9.23
N GLY A 356 -4.72 -8.59 -9.62
CA GLY A 356 -4.26 -9.92 -9.24
C GLY A 356 -4.60 -11.02 -10.24
N LYS A 357 -4.68 -12.26 -9.74
CA LYS A 357 -5.02 -13.47 -10.51
C LYS A 357 -5.98 -14.36 -9.73
N ASN A 358 -6.77 -15.15 -10.45
CA ASN A 358 -7.55 -16.22 -9.83
C ASN A 358 -6.63 -17.44 -9.72
N VAL A 359 -6.45 -17.95 -8.52
CA VAL A 359 -5.46 -18.99 -8.21
C VAL A 359 -6.16 -20.15 -7.53
N LEU A 360 -5.84 -21.39 -7.88
CA LEU A 360 -6.48 -22.55 -7.24
C LEU A 360 -5.90 -22.76 -5.84
N VAL A 361 -6.71 -22.60 -4.81
CA VAL A 361 -6.32 -22.66 -3.39
C VAL A 361 -7.00 -23.83 -2.69
N ALA A 362 -6.27 -24.50 -1.80
CA ALA A 362 -6.81 -25.47 -0.84
C ALA A 362 -6.63 -24.98 0.60
N TYR A 363 -7.66 -25.12 1.44
CA TYR A 363 -7.62 -24.75 2.86
C TYR A 363 -7.31 -25.95 3.74
N MET A 364 -6.03 -26.23 3.97
CA MET A 364 -5.57 -27.32 4.83
C MET A 364 -4.23 -26.98 5.48
N PRO A 365 -3.94 -27.43 6.71
CA PRO A 365 -2.59 -27.32 7.27
C PRO A 365 -1.59 -28.16 6.43
N TRP A 366 -0.37 -27.66 6.27
CA TRP A 366 0.66 -28.31 5.47
C TRP A 366 2.03 -28.26 6.17
N GLU A 367 2.34 -29.28 6.98
CA GLU A 367 3.65 -29.51 7.62
C GLU A 367 4.31 -28.29 8.30
N GLY A 368 3.50 -27.33 8.75
CA GLY A 368 3.99 -26.07 9.33
C GLY A 368 4.47 -25.02 8.30
N TYR A 369 4.52 -25.32 7.00
CA TYR A 369 4.83 -24.34 5.95
C TYR A 369 3.80 -23.22 5.86
N ASN A 370 2.56 -23.49 6.28
CA ASN A 370 1.51 -22.50 6.43
C ASN A 370 1.18 -22.21 7.90
N SER A 371 2.17 -22.33 8.79
CA SER A 371 2.02 -21.88 10.16
C SER A 371 1.73 -20.38 10.20
N GLU A 372 0.82 -19.99 11.10
CA GLU A 372 0.33 -18.61 11.25
C GLU A 372 -0.23 -18.06 9.93
N ASP A 373 0.52 -17.15 9.30
CA ASP A 373 0.15 -16.40 8.09
C ASP A 373 0.98 -16.77 6.86
N ALA A 374 1.87 -17.77 6.99
CA ALA A 374 2.64 -18.24 5.86
C ALA A 374 1.71 -18.91 4.83
N THR A 375 1.94 -18.64 3.56
CA THR A 375 1.24 -19.29 2.45
C THR A 375 2.22 -20.13 1.66
N HIS A 376 1.83 -21.37 1.39
CA HIS A 376 2.64 -22.24 0.54
C HIS A 376 2.22 -22.02 -0.91
N VAL A 377 3.15 -21.55 -1.75
CA VAL A 377 2.94 -21.36 -3.19
C VAL A 377 3.68 -22.47 -3.92
N THR A 378 2.97 -23.20 -4.78
CA THR A 378 3.60 -24.14 -5.70
C THR A 378 4.28 -23.38 -6.83
N SER A 379 5.54 -23.69 -7.10
CA SER A 379 6.37 -22.89 -8.00
C SER A 379 6.01 -23.13 -9.46
N HIS A 380 5.08 -22.35 -10.04
CA HIS A 380 4.83 -22.32 -11.49
C HIS A 380 4.84 -20.86 -12.02
N GLY A 381 5.97 -20.43 -12.56
CA GLY A 381 6.17 -19.17 -13.29
C GLY A 381 7.36 -19.29 -14.25
N PRO A 382 7.49 -18.43 -15.29
CA PRO A 382 8.40 -18.63 -16.42
C PRO A 382 9.85 -18.32 -16.06
N GLU A 383 10.46 -19.21 -15.29
CA GLU A 383 11.90 -19.35 -15.12
C GLU A 383 12.30 -20.58 -15.93
N ARG A 384 13.35 -20.48 -16.75
CA ARG A 384 13.86 -21.67 -17.44
C ARG A 384 14.66 -22.47 -16.41
N ILE A 385 14.11 -23.62 -16.02
CA ILE A 385 14.86 -24.63 -15.27
C ILE A 385 15.75 -25.35 -16.28
N THR A 386 17.05 -25.29 -16.05
CA THR A 386 18.06 -25.84 -16.97
C THR A 386 19.35 -26.10 -16.20
N ASN A 387 20.09 -27.12 -16.64
CA ASN A 387 21.43 -27.45 -16.15
C ASN A 387 22.54 -26.67 -16.87
N GLU A 388 22.21 -25.92 -17.92
CA GLU A 388 23.14 -25.13 -18.73
C GLU A 388 23.18 -23.68 -18.23
N ILE A 389 24.03 -23.41 -17.23
CA ILE A 389 24.18 -22.06 -16.66
C ILE A 389 25.56 -21.48 -17.03
N PRO A 390 25.62 -20.40 -17.83
CA PRO A 390 26.84 -19.97 -18.52
C PRO A 390 27.99 -19.43 -17.64
N HIS A 391 27.74 -19.13 -16.35
CA HIS A 391 28.75 -18.54 -15.45
C HIS A 391 29.19 -19.44 -14.29
N LEU A 392 28.67 -20.67 -14.25
CA LEU A 392 28.95 -21.59 -13.15
C LEU A 392 29.96 -22.64 -13.58
N GLU A 393 30.90 -22.94 -12.70
CA GLU A 393 31.84 -24.04 -12.89
C GLU A 393 31.08 -25.37 -13.01
N ALA A 394 31.52 -26.25 -13.90
CA ALA A 394 30.93 -27.58 -14.09
C ALA A 394 30.86 -28.39 -12.79
N ARG A 395 31.76 -28.12 -11.84
CA ARG A 395 31.76 -28.72 -10.50
C ARG A 395 30.47 -28.43 -9.71
N LEU A 396 29.89 -27.24 -9.83
CA LEU A 396 28.67 -26.86 -9.10
C LEU A 396 27.40 -27.42 -9.76
N LEU A 397 27.48 -27.79 -11.04
CA LEU A 397 26.38 -28.35 -11.83
C LEU A 397 26.38 -29.88 -11.83
N ARG A 398 27.44 -30.53 -11.30
CA ARG A 398 27.64 -31.98 -11.32
C ARG A 398 26.50 -32.79 -10.70
N ASN A 399 25.81 -32.19 -9.73
CA ASN A 399 24.74 -32.84 -8.97
C ASN A 399 23.38 -32.63 -9.62
N LEU A 400 23.27 -31.86 -10.72
CA LEU A 400 22.01 -31.60 -11.42
C LEU A 400 21.77 -32.62 -12.55
N ASP A 401 20.50 -32.98 -12.74
CA ASP A 401 20.01 -33.79 -13.83
C ASP A 401 19.86 -32.99 -15.14
N LYS A 402 19.43 -33.64 -16.21
CA LYS A 402 19.20 -32.99 -17.53
C LYS A 402 18.11 -31.92 -17.51
N LYS A 403 17.26 -31.87 -16.48
CA LYS A 403 16.20 -30.88 -16.31
C LYS A 403 16.66 -29.69 -15.45
N GLY A 404 17.85 -29.74 -14.87
CA GLY A 404 18.37 -28.71 -13.97
C GLY A 404 17.95 -28.90 -12.50
N ILE A 405 17.63 -30.13 -12.08
CA ILE A 405 17.20 -30.47 -10.72
C ILE A 405 18.22 -31.41 -10.08
N VAL A 406 18.49 -31.27 -8.79
CA VAL A 406 19.46 -32.12 -8.09
C VAL A 406 19.07 -33.60 -8.13
N MET A 407 20.04 -34.46 -8.43
CA MET A 407 19.86 -35.91 -8.53
C MET A 407 19.69 -36.52 -7.14
N LEU A 408 18.77 -37.47 -7.03
CA LEU A 408 18.57 -38.27 -5.83
C LEU A 408 19.86 -39.00 -5.44
N GLY A 409 20.15 -39.05 -4.14
CA GLY A 409 21.34 -39.67 -3.58
C GLY A 409 22.61 -38.81 -3.64
N SER A 410 22.57 -37.63 -4.27
CA SER A 410 23.71 -36.70 -4.32
C SER A 410 24.06 -36.17 -2.94
N TRP A 411 25.34 -36.11 -2.62
CA TRP A 411 25.81 -35.41 -1.43
C TRP A 411 25.99 -33.93 -1.76
N VAL A 412 25.30 -33.06 -1.03
CA VAL A 412 25.29 -31.62 -1.25
C VAL A 412 25.86 -30.86 -0.06
N GLU A 413 26.68 -29.87 -0.37
CA GLU A 413 27.32 -28.97 0.59
C GLU A 413 26.82 -27.54 0.44
N THR A 414 27.10 -26.70 1.45
CA THR A 414 26.70 -25.29 1.48
C THR A 414 27.12 -24.59 0.18
N GLY A 415 26.17 -23.91 -0.46
CA GLY A 415 26.39 -23.17 -1.70
C GLY A 415 26.29 -24.01 -2.99
N GLU A 416 26.17 -25.33 -2.90
CA GLU A 416 25.88 -26.16 -4.07
C GLU A 416 24.44 -25.95 -4.58
N ILE A 417 24.24 -26.16 -5.88
CA ILE A 417 22.99 -25.85 -6.57
C ILE A 417 22.03 -27.04 -6.47
N LEU A 418 20.84 -26.78 -5.95
CA LEU A 418 19.75 -27.75 -5.86
C LEU A 418 18.81 -27.68 -7.09
N VAL A 419 18.58 -26.47 -7.61
CA VAL A 419 17.79 -26.25 -8.83
C VAL A 419 18.43 -25.15 -9.67
N GLY A 420 18.82 -25.51 -10.89
CA GLY A 420 19.35 -24.60 -11.90
C GLY A 420 18.25 -23.72 -12.47
N LYS A 421 18.35 -22.41 -12.26
CA LYS A 421 17.34 -21.42 -12.68
C LYS A 421 18.00 -20.26 -13.39
N LEU A 422 17.45 -19.90 -14.54
CA LEU A 422 17.85 -18.74 -15.33
C LEU A 422 16.69 -17.76 -15.48
N THR A 423 16.94 -16.50 -15.10
CA THR A 423 16.05 -15.37 -15.38
C THR A 423 16.66 -14.48 -16.46
N PRO A 424 15.95 -14.19 -17.56
CA PRO A 424 16.43 -13.27 -18.58
C PRO A 424 16.51 -11.85 -18.01
N GLN A 425 17.65 -11.19 -18.17
CA GLN A 425 17.90 -9.83 -17.70
C GLN A 425 17.90 -8.88 -18.89
N MET A 426 17.10 -7.82 -18.83
CA MET A 426 17.23 -6.70 -19.77
C MET A 426 18.57 -6.01 -19.50
N ALA A 427 19.40 -5.89 -20.54
CA ALA A 427 20.71 -5.27 -20.46
C ALA A 427 20.57 -3.84 -19.93
N LYS A 428 21.01 -3.61 -18.68
CA LYS A 428 21.27 -2.26 -18.19
C LYS A 428 22.68 -1.90 -18.62
N GLU A 429 22.80 -1.22 -19.75
CA GLU A 429 24.00 -0.44 -20.06
C GLU A 429 24.01 0.81 -19.19
N SER A 430 24.38 0.71 -17.92
CA SER A 430 24.79 1.90 -17.15
C SER A 430 25.56 1.55 -15.87
N SER A 431 26.75 2.16 -15.81
CA SER A 431 27.69 2.33 -14.69
C SER A 431 28.34 1.07 -14.08
N TYR A 432 29.28 0.48 -14.81
CA TYR A 432 30.36 -0.29 -14.19
C TYR A 432 31.57 0.63 -13.94
N ALA A 433 32.21 0.48 -12.78
CA ALA A 433 33.40 1.24 -12.42
C ALA A 433 34.59 0.89 -13.34
N PRO A 434 35.57 1.80 -13.52
CA PRO A 434 36.72 1.60 -14.42
C PRO A 434 37.52 0.32 -14.13
N GLU A 435 37.59 -0.10 -12.87
CA GLU A 435 38.33 -1.28 -12.42
C GLU A 435 37.65 -2.58 -12.86
N ASP A 436 36.31 -2.64 -12.83
CA ASP A 436 35.53 -3.80 -13.30
C ASP A 436 35.57 -3.89 -14.84
N ARG A 437 35.64 -2.74 -15.53
CA ARG A 437 35.90 -2.68 -16.97
C ARG A 437 37.29 -3.20 -17.34
N LEU A 438 38.32 -2.83 -16.58
CA LEU A 438 39.70 -3.29 -16.79
C LEU A 438 39.82 -4.80 -16.54
N LEU A 439 39.27 -5.30 -15.43
CA LEU A 439 39.30 -6.74 -15.11
C LEU A 439 38.61 -7.59 -16.16
N ARG A 440 37.47 -7.13 -16.68
CA ARG A 440 36.75 -7.83 -17.77
C ARG A 440 37.47 -7.75 -19.11
N ALA A 441 38.15 -6.64 -19.38
CA ALA A 441 38.98 -6.50 -20.58
C ALA A 441 40.22 -7.42 -20.53
N ILE A 442 40.84 -7.57 -19.36
CA ILE A 442 41.98 -8.48 -19.14
C ILE A 442 41.53 -9.94 -19.22
N LEU A 443 40.37 -10.29 -18.67
CA LEU A 443 39.87 -11.67 -18.56
C LEU A 443 38.94 -12.11 -19.70
N GLY A 444 38.57 -11.20 -20.63
CA GLY A 444 37.75 -11.52 -21.80
C GLY A 444 36.29 -11.96 -21.50
N ILE A 445 35.70 -11.52 -20.40
CA ILE A 445 34.39 -12.02 -19.92
C ILE A 445 33.23 -11.33 -20.65
N GLN A 446 32.45 -12.08 -21.43
CA GLN A 446 31.25 -11.58 -22.14
C GLN A 446 30.07 -11.28 -21.20
N VAL A 447 29.26 -10.27 -21.55
CA VAL A 447 28.05 -9.90 -20.81
C VAL A 447 26.93 -10.90 -21.13
N SER A 448 26.49 -11.66 -20.14
CA SER A 448 25.33 -12.53 -20.31
C SER A 448 24.01 -11.78 -20.32
N THR A 449 23.09 -12.25 -21.17
CA THR A 449 21.69 -11.82 -21.24
C THR A 449 20.80 -12.44 -20.14
N SER A 450 21.34 -13.30 -19.29
CA SER A 450 20.62 -14.05 -18.26
C SER A 450 21.32 -13.97 -16.91
N LYS A 451 20.57 -13.69 -15.85
CA LYS A 451 21.04 -13.75 -14.46
C LYS A 451 20.77 -15.14 -13.89
N GLU A 452 21.75 -15.65 -13.15
CA GLU A 452 21.60 -16.87 -12.36
C GLU A 452 20.71 -16.60 -11.13
N THR A 453 19.60 -17.32 -11.01
CA THR A 453 18.71 -17.29 -9.83
C THR A 453 18.52 -18.70 -9.26
N CYS A 454 19.58 -19.50 -9.29
CA CYS A 454 19.55 -20.90 -8.85
C CYS A 454 19.19 -21.02 -7.38
N LEU A 455 18.42 -22.07 -7.05
CA LEU A 455 18.21 -22.48 -5.67
C LEU A 455 19.49 -23.15 -5.18
N LYS A 456 20.17 -22.55 -4.19
CA LYS A 456 21.39 -23.08 -3.57
C LYS A 456 21.10 -23.58 -2.16
N LEU A 457 21.88 -24.56 -1.71
CA LEU A 457 21.83 -25.00 -0.31
C LEU A 457 22.28 -23.83 0.60
N PRO A 458 21.48 -23.42 1.59
CA PRO A 458 21.79 -22.27 2.44
C PRO A 458 23.03 -22.53 3.30
N ILE A 459 23.59 -21.43 3.82
CA ILE A 459 24.82 -21.44 4.61
C ILE A 459 24.62 -22.28 5.88
N GLY A 460 25.44 -23.32 6.06
CA GLY A 460 25.40 -24.22 7.21
C GLY A 460 24.69 -25.56 6.97
N GLY A 461 24.08 -25.76 5.79
CA GLY A 461 23.53 -27.04 5.39
C GLY A 461 24.58 -27.96 4.76
N ARG A 462 24.57 -29.24 5.14
CA ARG A 462 25.21 -30.35 4.40
C ARG A 462 24.36 -31.59 4.54
N GLY A 463 24.26 -32.40 3.50
CA GLY A 463 23.47 -33.63 3.58
C GLY A 463 23.36 -34.37 2.27
N ARG A 464 22.68 -35.51 2.32
CA ARG A 464 22.37 -36.30 1.13
C ARG A 464 20.96 -35.94 0.66
N VAL A 465 20.77 -35.78 -0.64
CA VAL A 465 19.46 -35.59 -1.24
C VAL A 465 18.72 -36.93 -1.17
N ILE A 466 17.78 -37.04 -0.24
CA ILE A 466 17.01 -38.27 -0.01
C ILE A 466 15.84 -38.35 -0.98
N ASP A 467 15.18 -37.21 -1.22
CA ASP A 467 13.94 -37.15 -1.99
C ASP A 467 13.80 -35.77 -2.68
N VAL A 468 13.15 -35.75 -3.83
CA VAL A 468 12.83 -34.55 -4.62
C VAL A 468 11.36 -34.64 -4.98
N ARG A 469 10.54 -33.92 -4.21
CA ARG A 469 9.07 -34.00 -4.31
C ARG A 469 8.51 -32.88 -5.18
N TRP A 470 7.67 -33.26 -6.13
CA TRP A 470 6.81 -32.37 -6.91
C TRP A 470 5.33 -32.68 -6.59
N ILE A 471 4.47 -31.66 -6.56
CA ILE A 471 3.05 -31.85 -6.27
C ILE A 471 2.32 -32.01 -7.60
N GLN A 472 1.55 -33.10 -7.73
CA GLN A 472 0.71 -33.38 -8.90
C GLN A 472 -0.66 -33.90 -8.43
N LYS A 473 -1.76 -33.45 -9.07
CA LYS A 473 -3.13 -33.94 -8.82
C LYS A 473 -3.49 -35.01 -9.86
N ARG A 474 -4.56 -35.79 -9.67
CA ARG A 474 -5.38 -36.42 -10.74
C ARG A 474 -6.83 -36.54 -10.22
N GLY A 475 -7.91 -36.24 -10.95
CA GLY A 475 -8.39 -36.84 -12.20
C GLY A 475 -8.25 -36.05 -13.50
N ASP A 476 -7.73 -34.82 -13.45
CA ASP A 476 -7.27 -34.05 -14.64
C ASP A 476 -5.76 -33.76 -14.66
N GLY A 477 -5.03 -34.01 -13.56
CA GLY A 477 -3.59 -33.71 -13.48
C GLY A 477 -3.24 -32.38 -12.77
N ARG A 478 -4.20 -31.47 -12.59
CA ARG A 478 -3.92 -30.06 -12.19
C ARG A 478 -3.56 -29.88 -10.72
N PRO A 479 -2.31 -29.56 -10.34
CA PRO A 479 -1.93 -29.30 -8.96
C PRO A 479 -2.70 -28.10 -8.38
N VAL A 480 -2.83 -28.06 -7.06
CA VAL A 480 -3.28 -26.86 -6.34
C VAL A 480 -2.15 -25.82 -6.38
N ASP A 481 -2.48 -24.57 -6.69
CA ASP A 481 -1.47 -23.52 -6.82
C ASP A 481 -0.99 -23.03 -5.45
N MET A 482 -1.90 -22.87 -4.48
CA MET A 482 -1.55 -22.42 -3.12
C MET A 482 -2.31 -23.19 -2.02
N VAL A 483 -1.68 -23.29 -0.84
CA VAL A 483 -2.31 -23.90 0.34
C VAL A 483 -2.41 -22.87 1.47
N PHE A 484 -3.63 -22.63 1.93
CA PHE A 484 -3.94 -21.70 3.03
C PHE A 484 -4.27 -22.46 4.31
N ASN A 485 -3.90 -21.87 5.44
CA ASN A 485 -4.21 -22.43 6.74
C ASN A 485 -5.67 -22.09 7.14
N PRO A 486 -6.54 -23.09 7.39
CA PRO A 486 -7.92 -22.84 7.77
C PRO A 486 -8.07 -22.16 9.14
N LEU A 487 -7.08 -22.27 10.04
CA LEU A 487 -7.15 -21.72 11.40
C LEU A 487 -7.24 -20.18 11.42
N GLY A 488 -6.73 -19.51 10.39
CA GLY A 488 -6.76 -18.06 10.29
C GLY A 488 -8.16 -17.49 10.05
N VAL A 489 -9.10 -18.28 9.49
CA VAL A 489 -10.41 -17.77 9.07
C VAL A 489 -11.36 -17.52 10.26
N PRO A 490 -11.59 -18.48 11.18
CA PRO A 490 -12.48 -18.27 12.32
C PRO A 490 -11.98 -17.17 13.26
N SER A 491 -10.66 -17.13 13.55
CA SER A 491 -10.07 -16.15 14.46
C SER A 491 -10.18 -14.70 13.95
N ARG A 492 -10.37 -14.51 12.64
CA ARG A 492 -10.41 -13.21 11.98
C ARG A 492 -11.79 -12.82 11.49
N MET A 493 -12.77 -13.72 11.61
CA MET A 493 -14.15 -13.52 11.19
C MET A 493 -14.26 -12.95 9.77
N ASN A 494 -13.53 -13.55 8.82
CA ASN A 494 -13.52 -13.17 7.40
C ASN A 494 -14.00 -14.32 6.52
N VAL A 495 -15.25 -14.76 6.77
CA VAL A 495 -15.89 -15.89 6.11
C VAL A 495 -16.15 -15.59 4.62
N GLY A 496 -16.26 -14.32 4.25
CA GLY A 496 -16.42 -13.88 2.85
C GLY A 496 -15.38 -14.47 1.89
N GLN A 497 -14.14 -14.71 2.34
CA GLN A 497 -13.11 -15.34 1.50
C GLN A 497 -13.43 -16.80 1.13
N ILE A 498 -14.18 -17.52 1.97
CA ILE A 498 -14.60 -18.91 1.71
C ILE A 498 -15.69 -18.91 0.64
N PHE A 499 -16.65 -17.97 0.72
CA PHE A 499 -17.67 -17.79 -0.31
C PHE A 499 -17.06 -17.37 -1.64
N GLU A 500 -16.12 -16.42 -1.63
CA GLU A 500 -15.37 -16.00 -2.82
C GLU A 500 -14.62 -17.18 -3.46
N CYS A 501 -13.89 -17.95 -2.65
CA CYS A 501 -13.14 -19.12 -3.09
C CYS A 501 -14.05 -20.16 -3.76
N SER A 502 -15.16 -20.50 -3.11
CA SER A 502 -16.09 -21.54 -3.56
C SER A 502 -16.84 -21.11 -4.83
N LEU A 503 -17.33 -19.87 -4.87
CA LEU A 503 -17.99 -19.32 -6.06
C LEU A 503 -17.00 -19.13 -7.21
N GLY A 504 -15.75 -18.75 -6.91
CA GLY A 504 -14.67 -18.66 -7.90
C GLY A 504 -14.37 -20.01 -8.55
N LEU A 505 -14.49 -21.12 -7.79
CA LEU A 505 -14.37 -22.47 -8.36
C LEU A 505 -15.48 -22.75 -9.38
N ALA A 506 -16.74 -22.51 -8.98
CA ALA A 506 -17.89 -22.70 -9.85
C ALA A 506 -17.77 -21.84 -11.13
N GLY A 507 -17.42 -20.57 -10.97
CA GLY A 507 -17.25 -19.64 -12.10
C GLY A 507 -16.10 -20.03 -13.04
N GLY A 508 -14.99 -20.53 -12.49
CA GLY A 508 -13.88 -21.02 -13.31
C GLY A 508 -14.21 -22.29 -14.11
N LEU A 509 -15.14 -23.12 -13.62
CA LEU A 509 -15.62 -24.32 -14.30
C LEU A 509 -16.72 -24.01 -15.32
N LEU A 510 -17.61 -23.07 -15.00
CA LEU A 510 -18.73 -22.65 -15.85
C LEU A 510 -18.35 -21.55 -16.87
N ASP A 511 -17.13 -21.02 -16.80
CA ASP A 511 -16.67 -19.83 -17.53
C ASP A 511 -17.59 -18.62 -17.32
N ARG A 512 -18.00 -18.41 -16.05
CA ARG A 512 -18.91 -17.33 -15.63
C ARG A 512 -18.19 -16.37 -14.68
N HIS A 513 -18.47 -15.08 -14.84
CA HIS A 513 -18.06 -14.03 -13.92
C HIS A 513 -19.27 -13.53 -13.13
N TYR A 514 -19.16 -13.48 -11.80
CA TYR A 514 -20.21 -13.05 -10.89
C TYR A 514 -19.95 -11.63 -10.38
N ARG A 515 -21.01 -10.82 -10.32
CA ARG A 515 -21.00 -9.48 -9.72
C ARG A 515 -21.93 -9.48 -8.52
N ILE A 516 -21.33 -9.36 -7.34
CA ILE A 516 -22.03 -9.48 -6.06
C ILE A 516 -22.26 -8.09 -5.51
N ALA A 517 -23.53 -7.75 -5.31
CA ALA A 517 -23.90 -6.54 -4.61
C ALA A 517 -23.62 -6.72 -3.11
N PRO A 518 -22.95 -5.76 -2.44
CA PRO A 518 -22.77 -5.79 -1.00
C PRO A 518 -24.10 -5.84 -0.25
N PHE A 519 -24.13 -6.55 0.88
CA PHE A 519 -25.31 -6.71 1.74
C PHE A 519 -26.52 -7.36 1.03
N ASP A 520 -26.27 -8.45 0.31
CA ASP A 520 -27.31 -9.27 -0.34
C ASP A 520 -28.31 -9.89 0.67
N GLU A 521 -27.86 -10.18 1.89
CA GLU A 521 -28.68 -10.74 2.98
C GLU A 521 -29.85 -9.85 3.40
N ARG A 522 -29.85 -8.57 2.99
CA ARG A 522 -31.00 -7.68 3.14
C ARG A 522 -32.26 -8.26 2.47
N TYR A 523 -32.09 -8.96 1.37
CA TYR A 523 -33.21 -9.47 0.56
C TYR A 523 -33.64 -10.87 0.99
N GLU A 524 -32.69 -11.71 1.39
CA GLU A 524 -32.96 -13.08 1.78
C GLU A 524 -31.93 -13.59 2.80
N GLN A 525 -32.41 -14.30 3.83
CA GLN A 525 -31.54 -14.92 4.82
C GLN A 525 -30.66 -16.02 4.19
N GLU A 526 -29.36 -16.00 4.49
CA GLU A 526 -28.32 -16.87 3.92
C GLU A 526 -28.25 -16.81 2.37
N ALA A 527 -28.57 -15.64 1.77
CA ALA A 527 -28.53 -15.43 0.32
C ALA A 527 -27.20 -15.86 -0.31
N SER A 528 -26.07 -15.41 0.26
CA SER A 528 -24.74 -15.71 -0.25
C SER A 528 -24.45 -17.21 -0.27
N ARG A 529 -24.88 -17.94 0.76
CA ARG A 529 -24.71 -19.40 0.87
C ARG A 529 -25.55 -20.13 -0.18
N LYS A 530 -26.83 -19.74 -0.34
CA LYS A 530 -27.74 -20.33 -1.33
C LYS A 530 -27.18 -20.17 -2.74
N LEU A 531 -26.72 -18.96 -3.08
CA LEU A 531 -26.09 -18.66 -4.37
C LEU A 531 -24.85 -19.53 -4.62
N VAL A 532 -23.92 -19.59 -3.65
CA VAL A 532 -22.69 -20.36 -3.79
C VAL A 532 -23.00 -21.85 -4.00
N PHE A 533 -23.92 -22.40 -3.21
CA PHE A 533 -24.26 -23.82 -3.27
C PHE A 533 -25.04 -24.18 -4.55
N SER A 534 -25.93 -23.31 -5.02
CA SER A 534 -26.64 -23.54 -6.29
C SER A 534 -25.68 -23.55 -7.47
N GLU A 535 -24.73 -22.60 -7.53
CA GLU A 535 -23.75 -22.52 -8.62
C GLU A 535 -22.76 -23.70 -8.59
N LEU A 536 -22.32 -24.14 -7.42
CA LEU A 536 -21.49 -25.35 -7.30
C LEU A 536 -22.23 -26.60 -7.76
N TYR A 537 -23.53 -26.71 -7.45
CA TYR A 537 -24.36 -27.82 -7.89
C TYR A 537 -24.58 -27.80 -9.41
N GLU A 538 -24.82 -26.62 -10.00
CA GLU A 538 -24.87 -26.45 -11.45
C GLU A 538 -23.54 -26.83 -12.12
N ALA A 539 -22.41 -26.38 -11.56
CA ALA A 539 -21.08 -26.72 -12.06
C ALA A 539 -20.83 -28.23 -12.05
N SER A 540 -21.21 -28.92 -10.97
CA SER A 540 -21.11 -30.38 -10.86
C SER A 540 -21.91 -31.09 -11.95
N LYS A 541 -23.12 -30.62 -12.25
CA LYS A 541 -23.97 -31.18 -13.33
C LYS A 541 -23.42 -30.92 -14.73
N GLN A 542 -23.00 -29.69 -15.01
CA GLN A 542 -22.62 -29.28 -16.37
C GLN A 542 -21.22 -29.76 -16.78
N THR A 543 -20.27 -29.82 -15.85
CA THR A 543 -18.86 -30.11 -16.17
C THR A 543 -18.45 -31.57 -16.00
N ALA A 544 -19.40 -32.48 -15.73
CA ALA A 544 -19.15 -33.89 -15.45
C ALA A 544 -18.12 -34.14 -14.32
N ASN A 545 -17.96 -33.16 -13.42
CA ASN A 545 -17.06 -33.20 -12.27
C ASN A 545 -17.87 -33.36 -10.97
N PRO A 546 -18.27 -34.59 -10.60
CA PRO A 546 -19.12 -34.82 -9.43
C PRO A 546 -18.46 -34.41 -8.11
N TRP A 547 -17.12 -34.34 -8.07
CA TRP A 547 -16.33 -33.99 -6.89
C TRP A 547 -16.44 -32.52 -6.45
N VAL A 548 -16.97 -31.64 -7.32
CA VAL A 548 -17.11 -30.20 -7.03
C VAL A 548 -18.22 -29.94 -6.00
N PHE A 549 -19.22 -30.82 -5.96
CA PHE A 549 -20.34 -30.71 -5.03
C PHE A 549 -20.65 -32.09 -4.44
N GLU A 550 -20.21 -32.30 -3.20
CA GLU A 550 -20.61 -33.47 -2.41
C GLU A 550 -21.84 -33.09 -1.56
N PRO A 551 -22.96 -33.87 -1.61
CA PRO A 551 -24.18 -33.53 -0.87
C PRO A 551 -23.99 -33.40 0.64
N GLU A 552 -23.06 -34.18 1.22
CA GLU A 552 -22.72 -34.16 2.64
C GLU A 552 -21.85 -32.95 3.02
N TYR A 553 -21.02 -32.47 2.08
CA TYR A 553 -20.04 -31.40 2.30
C TYR A 553 -19.94 -30.46 1.08
N PRO A 554 -20.93 -29.59 0.87
CA PRO A 554 -20.94 -28.68 -0.28
C PRO A 554 -19.73 -27.73 -0.26
N GLY A 555 -19.00 -27.67 -1.38
CA GLY A 555 -17.78 -26.87 -1.53
C GLY A 555 -16.50 -27.49 -0.95
N LYS A 556 -16.59 -28.70 -0.39
CA LYS A 556 -15.40 -29.50 -0.04
C LYS A 556 -15.23 -30.63 -1.05
N SER A 557 -13.97 -30.98 -1.28
CA SER A 557 -13.61 -32.05 -2.19
C SER A 557 -12.50 -32.90 -1.58
N LYS A 558 -12.50 -34.20 -1.89
CA LYS A 558 -11.39 -35.09 -1.54
C LYS A 558 -10.14 -34.72 -2.34
N ILE A 559 -9.04 -34.47 -1.62
CA ILE A 559 -7.71 -34.22 -2.18
C ILE A 559 -6.84 -35.47 -1.95
N PHE A 560 -5.88 -35.69 -2.83
CA PHE A 560 -4.86 -36.73 -2.69
C PHE A 560 -3.52 -36.09 -2.40
N ASP A 561 -2.72 -36.71 -1.52
CA ASP A 561 -1.34 -36.29 -1.33
C ASP A 561 -0.57 -36.61 -2.63
N GLY A 562 -0.02 -35.58 -3.28
CA GLY A 562 0.79 -35.75 -4.48
C GLY A 562 2.09 -36.53 -4.23
N ARG A 563 2.47 -36.75 -2.97
CA ARG A 563 3.69 -37.48 -2.57
C ARG A 563 3.45 -38.97 -2.45
N THR A 564 2.35 -39.38 -1.82
CA THR A 564 2.04 -40.81 -1.59
C THR A 564 1.00 -41.34 -2.58
N GLY A 565 0.15 -40.46 -3.12
CA GLY A 565 -1.00 -40.81 -3.94
C GLY A 565 -2.25 -41.18 -3.13
N ASP A 566 -2.16 -41.17 -1.80
CA ASP A 566 -3.27 -41.52 -0.92
C ASP A 566 -4.25 -40.36 -0.73
N PRO A 567 -5.56 -40.61 -0.60
CA PRO A 567 -6.53 -39.57 -0.27
C PRO A 567 -6.34 -39.08 1.18
N PHE A 568 -6.55 -37.78 1.40
CA PHE A 568 -6.71 -37.25 2.76
C PHE A 568 -8.01 -37.76 3.38
N GLU A 569 -7.99 -38.04 4.69
CA GLU A 569 -9.13 -38.60 5.41
C GLU A 569 -10.37 -37.68 5.37
N GLN A 570 -10.16 -36.37 5.50
CA GLN A 570 -11.23 -35.37 5.48
C GLN A 570 -11.24 -34.58 4.16
N PRO A 571 -12.43 -34.29 3.60
CA PRO A 571 -12.54 -33.44 2.43
C PRO A 571 -12.17 -31.99 2.79
N VAL A 572 -11.53 -31.32 1.84
CA VAL A 572 -10.91 -29.99 2.03
C VAL A 572 -11.64 -28.97 1.16
N ILE A 573 -11.76 -27.72 1.64
CA ILE A 573 -12.29 -26.63 0.82
C ILE A 573 -11.26 -26.29 -0.26
N ILE A 574 -11.70 -26.34 -1.52
CA ILE A 574 -10.91 -25.95 -2.69
C ILE A 574 -11.66 -24.87 -3.43
N GLY A 575 -10.94 -23.90 -3.99
CA GLY A 575 -11.54 -23.02 -4.98
C GLY A 575 -10.60 -21.98 -5.54
N ASN A 576 -11.14 -21.00 -6.27
CA ASN A 576 -10.36 -20.03 -7.03
C ASN A 576 -10.57 -18.60 -6.51
N PRO A 577 -9.99 -18.21 -5.35
CA PRO A 577 -10.03 -16.82 -4.89
C PRO A 577 -9.17 -15.89 -5.76
N TYR A 578 -9.45 -14.59 -5.71
CA TYR A 578 -8.67 -13.58 -6.41
C TYR A 578 -7.52 -13.06 -5.54
N ILE A 579 -6.29 -13.47 -5.85
CA ILE A 579 -5.10 -13.18 -5.06
C ILE A 579 -4.25 -12.06 -5.69
N LEU A 580 -3.90 -11.09 -4.86
CA LEU A 580 -3.10 -9.92 -5.21
C LEU A 580 -1.61 -10.14 -4.90
N LYS A 581 -0.72 -9.49 -5.66
CA LYS A 581 0.71 -9.42 -5.33
C LYS A 581 1.07 -8.02 -4.85
N PHE A 582 1.62 -7.89 -3.64
CA PHE A 582 1.99 -6.59 -3.08
C PHE A 582 3.39 -6.10 -3.51
N ILE A 583 3.60 -4.78 -3.38
CA ILE A 583 4.86 -4.10 -3.67
C ILE A 583 5.98 -4.45 -2.67
N HIS A 584 5.63 -5.02 -1.53
CA HIS A 584 6.58 -5.40 -0.49
C HIS A 584 7.29 -6.72 -0.80
N GLN A 585 8.38 -6.64 -1.55
CA GLN A 585 9.20 -7.80 -1.91
C GLN A 585 10.38 -7.98 -0.94
N VAL A 586 10.77 -9.24 -0.71
CA VAL A 586 11.92 -9.57 0.15
C VAL A 586 13.20 -8.99 -0.45
N ASP A 587 13.35 -8.99 -1.77
CA ASP A 587 14.51 -8.43 -2.46
C ASP A 587 14.74 -6.94 -2.14
N ASP A 588 13.67 -6.17 -1.92
CA ASP A 588 13.76 -4.77 -1.51
C ASP A 588 14.02 -4.60 0.01
N LYS A 589 13.82 -5.68 0.78
CA LYS A 589 13.83 -5.66 2.25
C LYS A 589 15.03 -6.31 2.90
N ILE A 590 15.61 -7.33 2.27
CA ILE A 590 16.79 -8.01 2.79
C ILE A 590 17.98 -7.06 2.73
N HIS A 591 18.69 -6.94 3.85
CA HIS A 591 19.86 -6.08 3.96
C HIS A 591 20.82 -6.67 4.99
N GLY A 592 22.07 -6.84 4.58
CA GLY A 592 23.17 -7.26 5.44
C GLY A 592 24.29 -6.23 5.38
N ARG A 593 24.92 -5.97 6.53
CA ARG A 593 26.08 -5.07 6.64
C ARG A 593 27.16 -5.76 7.47
N SER A 594 28.38 -5.81 6.94
CA SER A 594 29.59 -6.13 7.69
C SER A 594 30.24 -4.84 8.20
N SER A 595 30.77 -4.02 7.30
CA SER A 595 31.32 -2.68 7.56
C SER A 595 30.71 -1.67 6.57
N GLY A 596 30.90 -0.37 6.82
CA GLY A 596 30.34 0.66 5.94
C GLY A 596 30.59 2.07 6.45
N HIS A 597 29.86 3.04 5.91
CA HIS A 597 30.02 4.44 6.29
C HIS A 597 29.44 4.73 7.69
N TYR A 598 30.00 5.75 8.34
CA TYR A 598 29.67 6.21 9.68
C TYR A 598 29.26 7.69 9.65
N ALA A 599 28.46 8.10 10.62
CA ALA A 599 28.07 9.49 10.80
C ALA A 599 29.30 10.33 11.23
N LEU A 600 29.45 11.53 10.67
CA LEU A 600 30.59 12.40 10.95
C LEU A 600 30.69 12.78 12.43
N VAL A 601 29.55 13.08 13.06
CA VAL A 601 29.48 13.58 14.43
C VAL A 601 29.52 12.44 15.45
N THR A 602 28.56 11.52 15.39
CA THR A 602 28.42 10.46 16.40
C THR A 602 29.32 9.26 16.16
N GLN A 603 29.96 9.15 14.99
CA GLN A 603 30.77 8.00 14.58
C GLN A 603 30.04 6.65 14.58
N GLN A 604 28.71 6.66 14.71
CA GLN A 604 27.85 5.49 14.63
C GLN A 604 27.55 5.11 13.17
N PRO A 605 27.25 3.83 12.89
CA PRO A 605 26.78 3.39 11.57
C PRO A 605 25.66 4.28 11.03
N LEU A 606 25.75 4.67 9.75
CA LEU A 606 24.65 5.41 9.11
C LEU A 606 23.35 4.61 9.17
N ARG A 607 22.21 5.30 9.13
CA ARG A 607 20.89 4.67 9.05
C ARG A 607 20.44 4.49 7.60
N GLY A 608 19.68 3.44 7.36
CA GLY A 608 18.96 3.21 6.10
C GLY A 608 19.71 2.34 5.09
N ARG A 609 18.97 1.47 4.41
CA ARG A 609 19.51 0.48 3.44
C ARG A 609 20.25 1.11 2.27
N ALA A 610 19.73 2.22 1.74
CA ALA A 610 20.35 2.94 0.60
C ALA A 610 21.76 3.45 0.90
N LYS A 611 22.11 3.65 2.19
CA LYS A 611 23.44 4.06 2.63
C LYS A 611 24.27 2.89 3.19
N GLN A 612 23.84 1.65 2.94
CA GLN A 612 24.36 0.44 3.59
C GLN A 612 24.41 0.60 5.12
N GLY A 613 23.31 1.11 5.68
CA GLY A 613 23.23 1.46 7.09
C GLY A 613 23.24 0.27 8.04
N GLY A 614 23.60 0.51 9.29
CA GLY A 614 23.49 -0.48 10.36
C GLY A 614 22.07 -0.63 10.88
N GLN A 615 21.78 -1.78 11.51
CA GLN A 615 20.55 -1.97 12.27
C GLN A 615 20.63 -1.18 13.58
N ARG A 616 19.53 -0.55 13.99
CA ARG A 616 19.47 0.12 15.29
C ARG A 616 19.28 -0.93 16.39
N VAL A 617 20.22 -0.98 17.33
CA VAL A 617 20.02 -1.59 18.64
C VAL A 617 19.49 -0.50 19.55
N GLY A 618 18.20 -0.58 19.91
CA GLY A 618 17.53 0.36 20.78
C GLY A 618 17.64 -0.04 22.24
N GLU A 619 17.02 0.78 23.10
CA GLU A 619 16.98 0.57 24.55
C GLU A 619 16.30 -0.76 24.92
N MET A 620 15.21 -1.12 24.23
CA MET A 620 14.51 -2.39 24.46
C MET A 620 15.38 -3.61 24.13
N GLU A 621 16.18 -3.54 23.05
CA GLU A 621 17.12 -4.62 22.71
C GLU A 621 18.30 -4.68 23.70
N VAL A 622 18.74 -3.54 24.22
CA VAL A 622 19.75 -3.48 25.29
C VAL A 622 19.23 -4.15 26.55
N TRP A 623 18.02 -3.81 27.01
CA TRP A 623 17.40 -4.46 28.17
C TRP A 623 17.22 -5.96 27.99
N ALA A 624 16.93 -6.42 26.77
CA ALA A 624 16.87 -7.84 26.47
C ALA A 624 18.23 -8.52 26.71
N LEU A 625 19.32 -7.93 26.22
CA LEU A 625 20.68 -8.47 26.43
C LEU A 625 21.10 -8.44 27.91
N GLU A 626 20.73 -7.38 28.64
CA GLU A 626 20.95 -7.27 30.08
C GLU A 626 20.18 -8.34 30.85
N GLY A 627 18.92 -8.59 30.50
CA GLY A 627 18.08 -9.63 31.11
C GLY A 627 18.63 -11.05 30.90
N PHE A 628 19.28 -11.32 29.77
CA PHE A 628 20.01 -12.58 29.55
C PHE A 628 21.39 -12.63 30.24
N GLY A 629 21.86 -11.54 30.84
CA GLY A 629 23.17 -11.46 31.48
C GLY A 629 24.35 -11.47 30.51
N VAL A 630 24.15 -11.13 29.23
CA VAL A 630 25.19 -11.24 28.20
C VAL A 630 26.02 -9.96 28.09
N ALA A 631 26.81 -9.70 29.13
CA ALA A 631 27.60 -8.47 29.27
C ALA A 631 28.58 -8.25 28.11
N HIS A 632 29.25 -9.31 27.62
CA HIS A 632 30.20 -9.17 26.53
C HIS A 632 29.51 -8.79 25.22
N ILE A 633 28.45 -9.49 24.79
CA ILE A 633 27.73 -9.15 23.55
C ILE A 633 27.19 -7.72 23.60
N LEU A 634 26.66 -7.30 24.75
CA LEU A 634 26.21 -5.93 24.94
C LEU A 634 27.37 -4.93 24.77
N GLN A 635 28.51 -5.20 25.40
CA GLN A 635 29.73 -4.40 25.23
C GLN A 635 30.16 -4.33 23.76
N GLU A 636 30.12 -5.42 23.00
CA GLU A 636 30.45 -5.42 21.57
C GLU A 636 29.51 -4.51 20.76
N MET A 637 28.21 -4.60 21.01
CA MET A 637 27.18 -3.81 20.32
C MET A 637 27.33 -2.32 20.60
N LEU A 638 27.67 -1.94 21.83
CA LEU A 638 27.82 -0.55 22.25
C LEU A 638 29.17 0.06 21.86
N THR A 639 30.20 -0.75 21.60
CA THR A 639 31.57 -0.27 21.32
C THR A 639 31.97 -0.47 19.87
N TYR A 640 32.71 -1.53 19.55
CA TYR A 640 33.42 -1.67 18.28
C TYR A 640 32.52 -2.09 17.11
N LYS A 641 31.29 -2.58 17.35
CA LYS A 641 30.25 -2.71 16.31
C LYS A 641 29.54 -1.38 16.00
N SER A 642 29.74 -0.36 16.85
CA SER A 642 29.13 0.95 16.74
C SER A 642 30.17 2.05 16.48
N ASP A 643 30.58 2.79 17.51
CA ASP A 643 31.25 4.09 17.41
C ASP A 643 32.70 4.09 17.93
N HIS A 644 33.17 3.00 18.53
CA HIS A 644 34.54 2.94 19.04
C HIS A 644 35.55 2.79 17.90
N ILE A 645 36.14 3.91 17.44
CA ILE A 645 36.97 3.99 16.24
C ILE A 645 38.18 3.03 16.27
N ARG A 646 38.95 3.05 17.36
CA ARG A 646 40.20 2.24 17.48
C ARG A 646 39.91 0.75 17.47
N ALA A 647 39.12 0.29 18.45
CA ALA A 647 38.70 -1.11 18.54
C ALA A 647 38.05 -1.63 17.24
N ARG A 648 37.27 -0.81 16.52
CA ARG A 648 36.71 -1.19 15.21
C ARG A 648 37.79 -1.51 14.16
N GLN A 649 38.86 -0.73 14.10
CA GLN A 649 39.96 -0.96 13.17
C GLN A 649 40.74 -2.24 13.53
N GLU A 650 40.96 -2.45 14.83
CA GLU A 650 41.64 -3.64 15.35
C GLU A 650 40.83 -4.92 15.14
N VAL A 651 39.51 -4.87 15.30
CA VAL A 651 38.60 -5.99 15.05
C VAL A 651 38.71 -6.48 13.60
N LEU A 652 38.80 -5.58 12.63
CA LEU A 652 38.95 -5.98 11.23
C LEU A 652 40.27 -6.74 11.00
N GLY A 653 41.39 -6.20 11.49
CA GLY A 653 42.70 -6.82 11.35
C GLY A 653 42.80 -8.16 12.09
N THR A 654 42.33 -8.21 13.33
CA THR A 654 42.34 -9.43 14.16
C THR A 654 41.45 -10.53 13.59
N THR A 655 40.27 -10.18 13.04
CA THR A 655 39.37 -11.14 12.39
C THR A 655 40.02 -11.75 11.14
N ILE A 656 40.73 -10.96 10.34
CA ILE A 656 41.45 -11.46 9.15
C ILE A 656 42.59 -12.41 9.54
N ILE A 657 43.29 -12.10 10.64
CA ILE A 657 44.41 -12.91 11.15
C ILE A 657 43.90 -14.16 11.91
N GLY A 658 42.62 -14.21 12.29
CA GLY A 658 42.04 -15.27 13.11
C GLY A 658 42.42 -15.18 14.60
N GLY A 659 42.80 -13.99 15.07
CA GLY A 659 43.17 -13.73 16.45
C GLY A 659 41.97 -13.42 17.36
N THR A 660 42.20 -13.40 18.67
CA THR A 660 41.18 -12.98 19.65
C THR A 660 40.96 -11.47 19.60
N ILE A 661 39.69 -11.04 19.59
CA ILE A 661 39.32 -9.62 19.59
C ILE A 661 39.73 -8.98 20.92
N PRO A 662 40.50 -7.87 20.91
CA PRO A 662 40.91 -7.18 22.13
C PRO A 662 39.71 -6.54 22.83
N LYS A 663 39.75 -6.47 24.17
CA LYS A 663 38.75 -5.73 24.94
C LYS A 663 39.00 -4.22 24.75
N PRO A 664 37.96 -3.42 24.48
CA PRO A 664 38.13 -1.98 24.35
C PRO A 664 38.47 -1.37 25.72
N GLU A 665 39.62 -0.70 25.82
CA GLU A 665 40.06 0.01 27.03
C GLU A 665 39.52 1.45 27.08
N ASP A 666 39.31 2.07 25.92
CA ASP A 666 38.86 3.45 25.78
C ASP A 666 37.33 3.59 25.80
N ALA A 667 36.86 4.79 26.14
CA ALA A 667 35.43 5.12 26.09
C ALA A 667 34.94 5.29 24.63
N PRO A 668 33.68 4.93 24.34
CA PRO A 668 33.08 5.12 23.02
C PRO A 668 32.98 6.60 22.63
N GLU A 669 33.01 6.88 21.33
CA GLU A 669 33.01 8.27 20.83
C GLU A 669 31.72 9.03 21.17
N SER A 670 30.57 8.35 21.27
CA SER A 670 29.32 8.97 21.75
C SER A 670 29.44 9.53 23.17
N PHE A 671 30.14 8.83 24.07
CA PHE A 671 30.39 9.32 25.42
C PHE A 671 31.34 10.53 25.40
N ARG A 672 32.39 10.48 24.58
CA ARG A 672 33.33 11.61 24.41
C ARG A 672 32.63 12.84 23.83
N LEU A 673 31.73 12.65 22.87
CA LEU A 673 30.89 13.70 22.29
C LEU A 673 29.99 14.33 23.36
N LEU A 674 29.30 13.51 24.16
CA LEU A 674 28.47 13.99 25.27
C LEU A 674 29.27 14.86 26.25
N VAL A 675 30.46 14.41 26.66
CA VAL A 675 31.33 15.19 27.56
C VAL A 675 31.71 16.54 26.93
N ARG A 676 31.98 16.59 25.62
CA ARG A 676 32.28 17.84 24.90
C ARG A 676 31.06 18.75 24.81
N GLU A 677 29.87 18.22 24.55
CA GLU A 677 28.62 18.98 24.52
C GLU A 677 28.31 19.58 25.89
N LEU A 678 28.48 18.82 26.98
CA LEU A 678 28.28 19.32 28.34
C LEU A 678 29.31 20.39 28.72
N ARG A 679 30.58 20.21 28.32
CA ARG A 679 31.62 21.25 28.50
C ARG A 679 31.31 22.53 27.71
N SER A 680 30.67 22.43 26.55
CA SER A 680 30.23 23.60 25.77
C SER A 680 29.16 24.43 26.50
N LEU A 681 28.43 23.79 27.42
CA LEU A 681 27.47 24.43 28.33
C LEU A 681 28.12 24.90 29.65
N ALA A 682 29.45 24.94 29.71
CA ALA A 682 30.24 25.25 30.91
C ALA A 682 30.05 24.28 32.09
N LEU A 683 29.62 23.03 31.81
CA LEU A 683 29.57 21.96 32.80
C LEU A 683 30.87 21.15 32.74
N GLU A 684 31.64 21.17 33.81
CA GLU A 684 32.89 20.41 33.90
C GLU A 684 32.62 18.95 34.34
N LEU A 685 32.69 18.02 33.39
CA LEU A 685 32.70 16.58 33.65
C LEU A 685 34.13 16.06 33.68
N ASN A 686 34.56 15.66 34.89
CA ASN A 686 35.81 14.97 35.14
C ASN A 686 35.51 13.48 35.39
N HIS A 687 36.09 12.60 34.58
CA HIS A 687 36.04 11.16 34.82
C HIS A 687 37.29 10.77 35.62
N PHE A 688 37.10 10.14 36.77
CA PHE A 688 38.19 9.61 37.58
C PHE A 688 38.32 8.11 37.29
N LEU A 689 39.46 7.69 36.74
CA LEU A 689 39.82 6.28 36.73
C LEU A 689 40.14 5.87 38.17
N VAL A 690 39.19 5.22 38.83
CA VAL A 690 39.42 4.65 40.16
C VAL A 690 40.22 3.35 39.95
N SER A 691 41.54 3.43 40.13
CA SER A 691 42.38 2.23 40.18
C SER A 691 42.17 1.48 41.50
N GLU A 692 42.34 0.14 41.53
CA GLU A 692 42.24 -0.67 42.76
C GLU A 692 43.13 -0.16 43.91
N LYS A 693 44.22 0.57 43.61
CA LYS A 693 45.06 1.22 44.63
C LYS A 693 44.30 2.25 45.47
N ASN A 694 43.27 2.88 44.92
CA ASN A 694 42.45 3.88 45.63
C ASN A 694 41.47 3.22 46.62
N PHE A 695 41.14 1.94 46.45
CA PHE A 695 40.26 1.19 47.37
C PHE A 695 40.98 0.68 48.63
N GLN A 696 42.31 0.65 48.64
CA GLN A 696 43.08 0.20 49.82
C GLN A 696 43.19 1.26 50.93
N ILE A 697 42.72 2.49 50.70
CA ILE A 697 42.68 3.55 51.71
C ILE A 697 41.27 3.59 52.31
N ASN A 698 40.98 2.64 53.20
CA ASN A 698 39.99 2.71 54.31
C ASN A 698 39.69 1.31 54.90
N ARG A 699 40.74 0.50 55.14
CA ARG A 699 40.68 -0.63 56.07
C ARG A 699 41.97 -0.66 56.90
N LYS A 700 42.04 0.25 57.87
CA LYS A 700 42.96 0.39 59.02
C LYS A 700 42.61 1.77 59.60
N ASP A 701 42.06 1.98 60.80
CA ASP A 701 42.08 1.22 62.03
C ASP A 701 40.78 1.47 62.83
N ALA A 702 40.31 0.44 63.54
CA ALA A 702 39.49 0.56 64.73
C ALA A 702 40.35 0.21 65.94
#